data_AF-A0A7W1ET60-F1
#
_entry.id   AF-A0A7W1ET60-F1
#
_cell.length_a   1.000
_cell.length_b   1.000
_cell.length_c   1.000
_cell.angle_alpha   90.00
_cell.angle_beta   90.00
_cell.angle_gamma   90.00
#
_symmetry.space_group_name_H-M   'P 1'
#
loop_
_entity.id
_entity.type
_entity.pdbx_description
1 polymer ?
#
loop_
_entity_poly.entity_id
_entity_poly.type
_entity_poly.pdbx_seq_one_letter_code
_entity_poly.pdbx_strand_id
1 'polypeptide(L)'
;MKIINYIIVLCLFFVKLSFAQLTGAVNVYSDVTSISGTTLTVGSSASFSVGGKILLIQMKGATIDITNTSNYGTPSAINNAGNFAFLTILSKPTASTIVTTSATSVVFTTGGANRVQIVSVRTVTSNATVTGNVTPAAWNGTVGGVVVLEILGSLTINAGFRIDATGFGFKGGAVSGISDGSAWCNWSDFRSTNITTVCYQGIYAQKGEGIGEDSGNDYGRGPLVNGGGGAGEHNGGGGGGGNVSAGGNGGRQISDCGYRRNNTGASCNTPAPGTIQTNTCSAVTTSTSDVMVGGMGGRALTSGSSNNKIFMGGGGGGGQQNAAGGSGGGNGGGIVIVVTNTVINNSGFTDAIRANGSSAANTTGNEGAGGGGAGGSILIQTNNFNNAITISASGGNGGNATTNIVNCRGPGGGGGGGLIWINGLTATPTNLTTNVLSGTAGSVICSSSAVCGGVPPSTNTLICVSNLLYCAVTPTANGTVQTNVIIPLPVKLIEFKTTCFLNYTEIAWQTVDEKNMSSFGVQKSQDAISWIDLTSITAINLPGYNNYSIKDNSFNSWPLVYYRLKRIGFDNTVSYSSIIIGKCLANSYYDFTVAMNYGMDVHFNRQPNKVRIYNVLGQFIEEIKLDQSPSYHINTFNYAEGVYIVVADFGTQTVSKKILVNYH
;
A
#
# COMPACT_ATOMS: atom_id res chain seq x y z
N MET A 1 16.08 76.70 -0.37
CA MET A 1 16.88 75.45 -0.37
C MET A 1 16.75 74.79 1.00
N LYS A 2 15.79 73.86 1.16
CA LYS A 2 15.67 72.96 2.32
C LYS A 2 15.26 71.60 1.75
N ILE A 3 16.19 70.65 1.78
CA ILE A 3 16.00 69.28 1.33
C ILE A 3 15.40 68.51 2.49
N ILE A 4 14.21 67.94 2.30
CA ILE A 4 13.56 67.02 3.24
C ILE A 4 13.95 65.61 2.81
N ASN A 5 14.71 64.92 3.65
CA ASN A 5 15.05 63.51 3.48
C ASN A 5 13.84 62.64 3.84
N TYR A 6 13.25 61.96 2.85
CA TYR A 6 12.37 60.81 3.08
C TYR A 6 13.21 59.53 3.06
N ILE A 7 13.32 58.88 4.22
CA ILE A 7 13.82 57.50 4.33
C ILE A 7 12.68 56.58 3.90
N ILE A 8 12.84 55.92 2.75
CA ILE A 8 11.95 54.83 2.31
C ILE A 8 12.46 53.54 2.98
N VAL A 9 11.70 53.04 3.95
CA VAL A 9 11.89 51.70 4.51
C VAL A 9 11.22 50.70 3.56
N LEU A 10 12.03 50.00 2.77
CA LEU A 10 11.57 48.93 1.87
C LEU A 10 11.28 47.67 2.71
N CYS A 11 10.02 47.45 3.07
CA CYS A 11 9.58 46.19 3.69
C CYS A 11 9.54 45.08 2.62
N LEU A 12 10.57 44.23 2.58
CA LEU A 12 10.58 42.98 1.80
C LEU A 12 9.56 41.99 2.39
N PHE A 13 8.37 41.92 1.79
CA PHE A 13 7.42 40.84 2.04
C PHE A 13 7.93 39.55 1.38
N PHE A 14 8.61 38.69 2.14
CA PHE A 14 8.83 37.30 1.73
C PHE A 14 7.50 36.55 1.81
N VAL A 15 6.83 36.35 0.67
CA VAL A 15 5.76 35.35 0.54
C VAL A 15 6.42 33.98 0.75
N LYS A 16 6.31 33.43 1.97
CA LYS A 16 6.71 32.04 2.22
C LYS A 16 5.78 31.14 1.39
N LEU A 17 6.29 30.56 0.30
CA LEU A 17 5.67 29.38 -0.29
C LEU A 17 5.65 28.29 0.80
N SER A 18 4.48 28.03 1.37
CA SER A 18 4.30 26.95 2.33
C SER A 18 4.11 25.63 1.57
N PHE A 19 5.16 24.81 1.54
CA PHE A 19 5.05 23.44 1.04
C PHE A 19 4.28 22.58 2.05
N ALA A 20 3.49 21.61 1.55
CA ALA A 20 2.79 20.68 2.42
C ALA A 20 3.81 19.82 3.19
N GLN A 21 3.73 19.82 4.52
CA GLN A 21 4.65 19.10 5.39
C GLN A 21 4.11 17.69 5.69
N LEU A 22 4.96 16.68 5.55
CA LEU A 22 4.65 15.27 5.84
C LEU A 22 5.51 14.78 7.00
N THR A 23 4.87 14.18 8.01
CA THR A 23 5.52 13.60 9.19
C THR A 23 4.57 12.62 9.88
N GLY A 24 5.12 11.60 10.53
CA GLY A 24 4.38 10.60 11.30
C GLY A 24 3.43 9.77 10.45
N ALA A 25 2.28 9.43 11.04
CA ALA A 25 1.21 8.70 10.35
C ALA A 25 0.43 9.65 9.44
N VAL A 26 0.50 9.39 8.13
CA VAL A 26 -0.16 10.21 7.10
C VAL A 26 -1.44 9.57 6.53
N ASN A 27 -1.68 8.30 6.88
CA ASN A 27 -2.83 7.51 6.43
C ASN A 27 -3.68 7.05 7.63
N VAL A 28 -4.98 6.87 7.40
CA VAL A 28 -5.92 6.23 8.32
C VAL A 28 -6.48 4.95 7.70
N TYR A 29 -6.92 4.02 8.55
CA TYR A 29 -7.25 2.66 8.15
C TYR A 29 -8.63 2.25 8.67
N SER A 30 -9.30 1.35 7.97
CA SER A 30 -10.51 0.66 8.43
C SER A 30 -10.59 -0.71 7.80
N ASP A 31 -11.02 -1.70 8.56
CA ASP A 31 -11.30 -3.03 8.02
C ASP A 31 -12.56 -2.98 7.13
N VAL A 32 -12.66 -3.91 6.18
CA VAL A 32 -13.80 -4.05 5.28
C VAL A 32 -14.43 -5.41 5.50
N THR A 33 -15.68 -5.42 5.94
CA THR A 33 -16.42 -6.65 6.27
C THR A 33 -17.33 -7.09 5.12
N SER A 34 -17.75 -6.17 4.26
CA SER A 34 -18.58 -6.47 3.09
C SER A 34 -18.37 -5.46 1.96
N ILE A 35 -18.51 -5.92 0.72
CA ILE A 35 -18.44 -5.13 -0.50
C ILE A 35 -19.66 -5.51 -1.36
N SER A 36 -20.49 -4.53 -1.70
CA SER A 36 -21.66 -4.72 -2.57
C SER A 36 -21.78 -3.54 -3.54
N GLY A 37 -21.44 -3.79 -4.82
CA GLY A 37 -21.39 -2.75 -5.84
C GLY A 37 -20.43 -1.62 -5.45
N THR A 38 -20.98 -0.43 -5.23
CA THR A 38 -20.24 0.77 -4.80
C THR A 38 -20.12 0.91 -3.28
N THR A 39 -20.79 0.06 -2.51
CA THR A 39 -20.91 0.19 -1.06
C THR A 39 -19.92 -0.71 -0.34
N LEU A 40 -19.16 -0.12 0.58
CA LEU A 40 -18.24 -0.79 1.48
C LEU A 40 -18.80 -0.70 2.91
N THR A 41 -18.92 -1.84 3.58
CA THR A 41 -19.16 -1.90 5.02
C THR A 41 -17.82 -1.98 5.73
N VAL A 42 -17.57 -1.03 6.63
CA VAL A 42 -16.27 -0.83 7.29
C VAL A 42 -16.43 -0.76 8.81
N GLY A 43 -15.37 -1.06 9.57
CA GLY A 43 -15.40 -0.94 11.03
C GLY A 43 -15.67 0.49 11.51
N SER A 44 -15.06 1.47 10.84
CA SER A 44 -15.35 2.90 11.05
C SER A 44 -15.07 3.77 9.83
N SER A 45 -15.97 4.68 9.52
CA SER A 45 -15.87 5.69 8.46
C SER A 45 -15.51 7.09 8.98
N ALA A 46 -15.37 7.25 10.31
CA ALA A 46 -15.27 8.56 10.97
C ALA A 46 -14.07 9.40 10.47
N SER A 47 -12.90 8.78 10.37
CA SER A 47 -11.65 9.44 9.98
C SER A 47 -11.49 9.65 8.46
N PHE A 48 -12.48 9.25 7.66
CA PHE A 48 -12.47 9.43 6.21
C PHE A 48 -13.34 10.63 5.79
N SER A 49 -12.98 11.28 4.68
CA SER A 49 -13.68 12.46 4.16
C SER A 49 -14.32 12.17 2.80
N VAL A 50 -15.52 12.73 2.57
CA VAL A 50 -16.18 12.68 1.25
C VAL A 50 -15.30 13.40 0.22
N GLY A 51 -15.20 12.84 -0.99
CA GLY A 51 -14.27 13.27 -2.04
C GLY A 51 -12.84 12.77 -1.84
N GLY A 52 -12.52 12.19 -0.68
CA GLY A 52 -11.21 11.61 -0.40
C GLY A 52 -10.96 10.35 -1.22
N LYS A 53 -9.70 10.14 -1.60
CA LYS A 53 -9.23 8.90 -2.23
C LYS A 53 -8.88 7.86 -1.17
N ILE A 54 -9.16 6.61 -1.48
CA ILE A 54 -8.81 5.44 -0.67
C ILE A 54 -8.13 4.38 -1.53
N LEU A 55 -7.21 3.65 -0.93
CA LEU A 55 -6.73 2.36 -1.40
C LEU A 55 -7.56 1.27 -0.71
N LEU A 56 -8.26 0.45 -1.47
CA LEU A 56 -8.84 -0.82 -1.02
C LEU A 56 -7.82 -1.92 -1.30
N ILE A 57 -7.45 -2.72 -0.29
CA ILE A 57 -6.42 -3.77 -0.42
C ILE A 57 -6.76 -5.01 0.40
N GLN A 58 -6.55 -6.19 -0.18
CA GLN A 58 -6.71 -7.47 0.51
C GLN A 58 -5.36 -8.00 0.99
N MET A 59 -5.19 -8.07 2.30
CA MET A 59 -3.94 -8.48 2.95
C MET A 59 -3.83 -10.00 3.07
N LYS A 60 -4.93 -10.68 3.38
CA LYS A 60 -4.97 -12.15 3.58
C LYS A 60 -6.10 -12.81 2.82
N GLY A 61 -5.98 -14.11 2.58
CA GLY A 61 -7.01 -14.93 1.95
C GLY A 61 -6.49 -16.13 1.15
N ALA A 62 -5.20 -16.46 1.27
CA ALA A 62 -4.65 -17.63 0.58
C ALA A 62 -5.18 -18.93 1.20
N THR A 63 -5.48 -19.91 0.34
CA THR A 63 -5.81 -21.28 0.77
C THR A 63 -4.51 -22.08 0.85
N ILE A 64 -4.32 -22.80 1.95
CA ILE A 64 -3.09 -23.53 2.25
C ILE A 64 -3.34 -25.01 2.52
N ASP A 65 -2.32 -25.82 2.29
CA ASP A 65 -2.25 -27.17 2.82
C ASP A 65 -2.14 -27.12 4.36
N ILE A 66 -3.11 -27.73 5.05
CA ILE A 66 -3.18 -27.82 6.52
C ILE A 66 -2.85 -29.22 7.05
N THR A 67 -2.33 -30.11 6.22
CA THR A 67 -1.86 -31.43 6.65
C THR A 67 -0.59 -31.29 7.46
N ASN A 68 -0.38 -32.12 8.49
CA ASN A 68 0.84 -32.10 9.30
C ASN A 68 2.00 -32.79 8.56
N THR A 69 2.41 -32.21 7.43
CA THR A 69 3.46 -32.72 6.53
C THR A 69 4.37 -31.58 6.07
N SER A 70 5.46 -31.89 5.37
CA SER A 70 6.35 -30.88 4.78
C SER A 70 5.66 -29.93 3.79
N ASN A 71 4.47 -30.30 3.32
CA ASN A 71 3.65 -29.46 2.45
C ASN A 71 2.86 -28.40 3.23
N TYR A 72 2.73 -28.48 4.56
CA TYR A 72 2.00 -27.50 5.36
C TYR A 72 2.35 -26.06 4.96
N GLY A 73 1.35 -25.21 4.84
CA GLY A 73 1.52 -23.81 4.49
C GLY A 73 1.83 -23.56 3.01
N THR A 74 1.95 -24.60 2.18
CA THR A 74 2.06 -24.45 0.73
C THR A 74 0.72 -23.93 0.19
N PRO A 75 0.70 -22.81 -0.54
CA PRO A 75 -0.54 -22.27 -1.05
C PRO A 75 -1.06 -23.12 -2.21
N SER A 76 -2.29 -23.63 -2.12
CA SER A 76 -3.00 -24.18 -3.27
C SER A 76 -3.56 -23.08 -4.17
N ALA A 77 -3.88 -21.92 -3.58
CA ALA A 77 -4.24 -20.70 -4.29
C ALA A 77 -3.92 -19.46 -3.44
N ILE A 78 -3.41 -18.40 -4.09
CA ILE A 78 -3.22 -17.08 -3.47
C ILE A 78 -4.56 -16.32 -3.37
N ASN A 79 -5.58 -16.76 -4.11
CA ASN A 79 -6.91 -16.16 -4.20
C ASN A 79 -6.82 -14.64 -4.46
N ASN A 80 -7.57 -13.84 -3.72
CA ASN A 80 -7.60 -12.39 -3.83
C ASN A 80 -6.57 -11.70 -2.92
N ALA A 81 -5.73 -12.44 -2.17
CA ALA A 81 -4.66 -11.82 -1.41
C ALA A 81 -3.73 -11.01 -2.34
N GLY A 82 -3.35 -9.83 -1.86
CA GLY A 82 -2.53 -8.84 -2.57
C GLY A 82 -3.25 -8.04 -3.65
N ASN A 83 -4.55 -8.28 -3.90
CA ASN A 83 -5.34 -7.42 -4.78
C ASN A 83 -5.50 -6.04 -4.16
N PHE A 84 -5.44 -5.00 -4.99
CA PHE A 84 -5.65 -3.62 -4.57
C PHE A 84 -6.33 -2.78 -5.65
N ALA A 85 -7.04 -1.73 -5.23
CA ALA A 85 -7.73 -0.78 -6.11
C ALA A 85 -7.81 0.61 -5.46
N PHE A 86 -7.74 1.66 -6.28
CA PHE A 86 -7.98 3.03 -5.83
C PHE A 86 -9.42 3.44 -6.11
N LEU A 87 -10.09 4.01 -5.10
CA LEU A 87 -11.48 4.45 -5.18
C LEU A 87 -11.62 5.87 -4.60
N THR A 88 -12.71 6.55 -4.94
CA THR A 88 -13.05 7.87 -4.37
C THR A 88 -14.33 7.75 -3.55
N ILE A 89 -14.35 8.34 -2.36
CA ILE A 89 -15.52 8.34 -1.48
C ILE A 89 -16.57 9.31 -2.03
N LEU A 90 -17.74 8.78 -2.38
CA LEU A 90 -18.90 9.56 -2.80
C LEU A 90 -19.72 10.04 -1.59
N SER A 91 -19.98 9.16 -0.63
CA SER A 91 -20.72 9.51 0.59
C SER A 91 -20.42 8.55 1.74
N LYS A 92 -20.81 8.95 2.95
CA LYS A 92 -20.70 8.15 4.18
C LYS A 92 -22.05 8.14 4.91
N PRO A 93 -23.03 7.35 4.45
CA PRO A 93 -24.40 7.44 4.96
C PRO A 93 -24.51 7.03 6.43
N THR A 94 -23.56 6.27 6.96
CA THR A 94 -23.47 5.90 8.38
C THR A 94 -22.01 5.89 8.86
N ALA A 95 -21.81 5.67 10.16
CA ALA A 95 -20.49 5.51 10.76
C ALA A 95 -19.74 4.24 10.30
N SER A 96 -20.42 3.28 9.66
CA SER A 96 -19.85 1.99 9.21
C SER A 96 -20.05 1.74 7.72
N THR A 97 -20.52 2.74 6.96
CA THR A 97 -20.78 2.60 5.52
C THR A 97 -20.07 3.70 4.75
N ILE A 98 -19.34 3.29 3.71
CA ILE A 98 -18.75 4.17 2.70
C ILE A 98 -19.34 3.80 1.34
N VAL A 99 -19.86 4.79 0.62
CA VAL A 99 -20.25 4.63 -0.79
C VAL A 99 -19.18 5.27 -1.65
N THR A 100 -18.72 4.57 -2.66
CA THR A 100 -17.69 5.01 -3.60
C THR A 100 -18.31 5.49 -4.92
N THR A 101 -17.55 6.27 -5.70
CA THR A 101 -18.02 6.80 -7.00
C THR A 101 -18.22 5.72 -8.07
N SER A 102 -17.62 4.55 -7.89
CA SER A 102 -17.65 3.44 -8.82
C SER A 102 -17.38 2.14 -8.10
N ALA A 103 -17.95 1.04 -8.59
CA ALA A 103 -17.59 -0.28 -8.09
C ALA A 103 -16.12 -0.59 -8.44
N THR A 104 -15.51 -1.46 -7.64
CA THR A 104 -14.15 -1.95 -7.93
C THR A 104 -14.14 -2.83 -9.18
N SER A 105 -13.16 -2.65 -10.06
CA SER A 105 -12.88 -3.54 -11.20
C SER A 105 -12.07 -4.77 -10.80
N VAL A 106 -11.50 -4.78 -9.59
CA VAL A 106 -10.74 -5.89 -9.00
C VAL A 106 -11.62 -6.62 -8.01
N VAL A 107 -11.52 -7.95 -7.97
CA VAL A 107 -12.31 -8.80 -7.08
C VAL A 107 -11.65 -8.87 -5.70
N PHE A 108 -12.49 -8.78 -4.66
CA PHE A 108 -12.10 -8.89 -3.26
C PHE A 108 -12.99 -9.93 -2.57
N THR A 109 -12.46 -10.60 -1.55
CA THR A 109 -13.23 -11.51 -0.70
C THR A 109 -13.14 -11.03 0.73
N THR A 110 -14.29 -10.80 1.38
CA THR A 110 -14.37 -10.40 2.79
C THR A 110 -14.86 -11.54 3.67
N GLY A 111 -14.72 -11.40 4.99
CA GLY A 111 -15.17 -12.39 5.98
C GLY A 111 -14.24 -13.59 6.16
N GLY A 112 -14.47 -14.35 7.23
CA GLY A 112 -13.65 -15.52 7.59
C GLY A 112 -12.17 -15.16 7.83
N ALA A 113 -11.27 -15.91 7.20
CA ALA A 113 -9.81 -15.68 7.24
C ALA A 113 -9.33 -14.55 6.31
N ASN A 114 -10.23 -13.96 5.50
CA ASN A 114 -9.86 -12.86 4.62
C ASN A 114 -9.68 -11.58 5.43
N ARG A 115 -8.68 -10.78 5.07
CA ARG A 115 -8.46 -9.45 5.65
C ARG A 115 -8.41 -8.44 4.53
N VAL A 116 -9.41 -7.59 4.47
CA VAL A 116 -9.50 -6.48 3.52
C VAL A 116 -9.52 -5.19 4.33
N GLN A 117 -8.75 -4.19 3.90
CA GLN A 117 -8.74 -2.88 4.53
C GLN A 117 -8.87 -1.77 3.49
N ILE A 118 -9.41 -0.64 3.92
CA ILE A 118 -9.26 0.64 3.24
C ILE A 118 -8.19 1.47 3.94
N VAL A 119 -7.39 2.17 3.15
CA VAL A 119 -6.34 3.09 3.59
C VAL A 119 -6.60 4.44 2.94
N SER A 120 -6.67 5.53 3.71
CA SER A 120 -6.81 6.86 3.11
C SER A 120 -5.57 7.18 2.27
N VAL A 121 -5.75 7.82 1.11
CA VAL A 121 -4.62 8.31 0.31
C VAL A 121 -4.29 9.72 0.75
N ARG A 122 -3.03 9.99 1.11
CA ARG A 122 -2.60 11.35 1.41
C ARG A 122 -2.35 12.11 0.10
N THR A 123 -3.36 12.84 -0.36
CA THR A 123 -3.27 13.66 -1.57
C THR A 123 -2.75 15.07 -1.26
N VAL A 124 -1.78 15.55 -2.04
CA VAL A 124 -1.28 16.94 -2.06
C VAL A 124 -1.26 17.43 -3.50
N THR A 125 -1.90 18.57 -3.77
CA THR A 125 -2.04 19.12 -5.13
C THR A 125 -0.83 19.92 -5.61
N SER A 126 0.11 20.22 -4.71
CA SER A 126 1.35 20.97 -4.95
C SER A 126 2.58 20.14 -4.54
N ASN A 127 3.71 20.80 -4.28
CA ASN A 127 4.91 20.15 -3.75
C ASN A 127 4.71 19.78 -2.26
N ALA A 128 5.31 18.66 -1.86
CA ALA A 128 5.33 18.20 -0.48
C ALA A 128 6.76 17.97 0.01
N THR A 129 6.96 18.14 1.32
CA THR A 129 8.24 17.96 1.98
C THR A 129 8.08 17.05 3.19
N VAL A 130 8.89 16.00 3.27
CA VAL A 130 9.00 15.15 4.46
C VAL A 130 9.90 15.85 5.48
N THR A 131 9.32 16.25 6.62
CA THR A 131 10.02 16.94 7.74
C THR A 131 10.02 16.17 9.05
N GLY A 132 9.52 14.94 9.01
CA GLY A 132 9.71 13.91 10.01
C GLY A 132 9.56 12.55 9.35
N ASN A 133 9.98 11.46 9.99
CA ASN A 133 9.79 10.13 9.41
C ASN A 133 8.30 9.88 9.13
N VAL A 134 7.99 9.47 7.91
CA VAL A 134 6.65 9.04 7.51
C VAL A 134 6.59 7.53 7.64
N THR A 135 5.74 7.06 8.55
CA THR A 135 5.61 5.63 8.90
C THR A 135 4.14 5.23 8.88
N PRO A 136 3.80 4.00 8.45
CA PRO A 136 2.43 3.52 8.57
C PRO A 136 2.10 3.19 10.04
N ALA A 137 0.82 2.93 10.33
CA ALA A 137 0.49 2.19 11.55
C ALA A 137 1.01 0.75 11.39
N ALA A 138 1.54 0.14 12.46
CA ALA A 138 1.97 -1.26 12.39
C ALA A 138 0.76 -2.17 12.12
N TRP A 139 0.97 -3.20 11.31
CA TRP A 139 -0.04 -4.23 11.10
C TRP A 139 -0.47 -4.86 12.43
N ASN A 140 -1.77 -4.80 12.73
CA ASN A 140 -2.30 -5.29 14.00
C ASN A 140 -2.96 -6.68 13.92
N GLY A 141 -3.03 -7.29 12.72
CA GLY A 141 -3.76 -8.53 12.44
C GLY A 141 -5.01 -8.31 11.57
N THR A 142 -5.47 -7.06 11.48
CA THR A 142 -6.66 -6.67 10.70
C THR A 142 -6.39 -5.52 9.74
N VAL A 143 -5.71 -4.46 10.20
CA VAL A 143 -5.38 -3.26 9.44
C VAL A 143 -3.96 -2.77 9.74
N GLY A 144 -3.45 -1.85 8.91
CA GLY A 144 -2.13 -1.23 9.04
C GLY A 144 -1.14 -1.72 7.97
N GLY A 145 0.11 -1.31 8.14
CA GLY A 145 1.25 -1.74 7.34
C GLY A 145 1.37 -1.07 5.96
N VAL A 146 0.63 0.01 5.67
CA VAL A 146 0.61 0.63 4.34
C VAL A 146 0.75 2.16 4.39
N VAL A 147 1.76 2.71 3.72
CA VAL A 147 1.85 4.15 3.42
C VAL A 147 1.40 4.40 1.99
N VAL A 148 0.52 5.39 1.77
CA VAL A 148 0.07 5.79 0.44
C VAL A 148 0.07 7.30 0.28
N LEU A 149 0.90 7.81 -0.63
CA LEU A 149 1.06 9.23 -0.93
C LEU A 149 0.72 9.51 -2.40
N GLU A 150 -0.02 10.58 -2.65
CA GLU A 150 -0.26 11.10 -4.00
C GLU A 150 0.05 12.61 -4.03
N ILE A 151 1.18 12.99 -4.60
CA ILE A 151 1.71 14.35 -4.62
C ILE A 151 1.77 14.82 -6.08
N LEU A 152 0.90 15.73 -6.52
CA LEU A 152 0.89 16.17 -7.92
C LEU A 152 2.18 16.90 -8.32
N GLY A 153 2.80 17.60 -7.38
CA GLY A 153 4.10 18.24 -7.55
C GLY A 153 5.28 17.31 -7.22
N SER A 154 6.36 17.90 -6.73
CA SER A 154 7.56 17.17 -6.28
C SER A 154 7.44 16.75 -4.82
N LEU A 155 7.96 15.58 -4.49
CA LEU A 155 8.14 15.08 -3.13
C LEU A 155 9.61 15.22 -2.72
N THR A 156 9.88 16.13 -1.78
CA THR A 156 11.23 16.32 -1.22
C THR A 156 11.35 15.59 0.11
N ILE A 157 12.38 14.76 0.28
CA ILE A 157 12.70 14.13 1.57
C ILE A 157 13.83 14.92 2.21
N ASN A 158 13.56 15.68 3.28
CA ASN A 158 14.58 16.50 3.93
C ASN A 158 15.58 15.70 4.75
N ALA A 159 16.72 16.33 5.01
CA ALA A 159 17.82 15.78 5.79
C ALA A 159 17.34 15.17 7.12
N GLY A 160 17.81 13.95 7.40
CA GLY A 160 17.51 13.21 8.62
C GLY A 160 16.21 12.41 8.60
N PHE A 161 15.41 12.45 7.52
CA PHE A 161 14.10 11.80 7.47
C PHE A 161 13.95 10.79 6.34
N ARG A 162 12.98 9.87 6.52
CA ARG A 162 12.69 8.77 5.60
C ARG A 162 11.19 8.57 5.43
N ILE A 163 10.82 7.91 4.35
CA ILE A 163 9.55 7.18 4.25
C ILE A 163 9.87 5.72 4.58
N ASP A 164 9.40 5.26 5.73
CA ASP A 164 9.89 4.03 6.34
C ASP A 164 8.76 3.10 6.79
N ALA A 165 8.63 1.98 6.09
CA ALA A 165 7.74 0.88 6.44
C ALA A 165 8.52 -0.37 6.90
N THR A 166 9.75 -0.21 7.38
CA THR A 166 10.58 -1.33 7.86
C THR A 166 9.95 -2.01 9.08
N GLY A 167 9.62 -3.30 8.99
CA GLY A 167 9.05 -4.06 10.11
C GLY A 167 7.58 -3.73 10.44
N PHE A 168 6.87 -3.01 9.56
CA PHE A 168 5.45 -2.64 9.74
C PHE A 168 4.47 -3.63 9.09
N GLY A 169 4.98 -4.66 8.42
CA GLY A 169 4.23 -5.73 7.74
C GLY A 169 3.77 -6.83 8.68
N PHE A 170 3.62 -8.06 8.17
CA PHE A 170 3.14 -9.19 8.97
C PHE A 170 4.02 -9.45 10.19
N LYS A 171 3.39 -9.79 11.32
CA LYS A 171 4.06 -9.96 12.61
C LYS A 171 4.98 -11.18 12.61
N GLY A 172 6.14 -11.05 13.21
CA GLY A 172 7.00 -12.19 13.54
C GLY A 172 6.37 -13.06 14.63
N GLY A 173 6.69 -14.35 14.62
CA GLY A 173 6.25 -15.30 15.63
C GLY A 173 6.99 -15.12 16.95
N ALA A 174 6.28 -15.26 18.06
CA ALA A 174 6.88 -15.32 19.39
C ALA A 174 7.83 -16.52 19.56
N VAL A 175 8.86 -16.32 20.39
CA VAL A 175 9.65 -17.40 20.97
C VAL A 175 8.74 -18.38 21.70
N SER A 176 9.10 -19.66 21.76
CA SER A 176 8.33 -20.63 22.54
C SER A 176 8.26 -20.26 24.03
N GLY A 177 7.29 -20.82 24.75
CA GLY A 177 7.35 -20.88 26.21
C GLY A 177 8.58 -21.63 26.71
N ILE A 178 8.85 -21.59 28.01
CA ILE A 178 9.96 -22.33 28.62
C ILE A 178 9.51 -23.79 28.81
N SER A 179 10.14 -24.73 28.09
CA SER A 179 9.93 -26.18 28.30
C SER A 179 10.75 -26.70 29.50
N ASP A 180 10.29 -27.75 30.20
CA ASP A 180 10.79 -28.18 31.54
C ASP A 180 12.24 -28.68 31.60
N GLY A 181 13.03 -28.52 30.54
CA GLY A 181 14.44 -28.90 30.51
C GLY A 181 14.67 -30.41 30.44
N SER A 182 13.64 -31.25 30.44
CA SER A 182 13.79 -32.61 29.92
C SER A 182 13.94 -32.52 28.38
N ALA A 183 15.08 -32.94 27.86
CA ALA A 183 15.46 -32.84 26.44
C ALA A 183 14.64 -33.73 25.49
N TRP A 184 13.51 -33.28 24.97
CA TRP A 184 12.72 -34.01 23.96
C TRP A 184 13.20 -33.69 22.54
N CYS A 185 14.23 -34.39 22.05
CA CYS A 185 14.75 -34.20 20.69
C CYS A 185 13.77 -34.67 19.61
N ASN A 186 13.90 -34.11 18.39
CA ASN A 186 13.26 -34.58 17.16
C ASN A 186 11.73 -34.34 17.06
N TRP A 187 11.18 -33.39 17.83
CA TRP A 187 9.79 -32.99 17.67
C TRP A 187 9.68 -32.02 16.50
N SER A 188 9.14 -32.53 15.39
CA SER A 188 9.24 -31.87 14.09
C SER A 188 7.90 -31.56 13.45
N ASP A 189 6.82 -31.44 14.23
CA ASP A 189 5.49 -31.17 13.68
C ASP A 189 5.48 -29.87 12.87
N PHE A 190 4.76 -29.90 11.77
CA PHE A 190 4.58 -28.76 10.90
C PHE A 190 3.47 -27.85 11.39
N ARG A 191 2.52 -28.36 12.17
CA ARG A 191 1.44 -27.59 12.79
C ARG A 191 1.12 -28.09 14.19
N SER A 192 0.78 -27.19 15.09
CA SER A 192 0.42 -27.52 16.45
C SER A 192 -0.49 -26.46 17.05
N THR A 193 -1.51 -26.89 17.78
CA THR A 193 -2.24 -26.05 18.73
C THR A 193 -1.38 -25.90 19.97
N ASN A 194 -1.10 -24.67 20.42
CA ASN A 194 -0.28 -24.36 21.61
C ASN A 194 -0.35 -25.47 22.68
N ILE A 195 0.64 -26.39 22.72
CA ILE A 195 0.57 -27.55 23.61
C ILE A 195 0.86 -27.03 25.03
N THR A 196 -0.19 -26.77 25.80
CA THR A 196 -0.10 -26.37 27.20
C THR A 196 -0.74 -27.43 28.09
N THR A 197 -0.12 -28.59 28.18
CA THR A 197 -0.35 -29.50 29.32
C THR A 197 0.80 -29.33 30.32
N VAL A 198 0.55 -29.65 31.60
CA VAL A 198 1.42 -29.34 32.76
C VAL A 198 2.89 -29.81 32.57
N CYS A 199 3.16 -30.72 31.63
CA CYS A 199 4.49 -31.27 31.34
C CYS A 199 5.10 -30.83 29.98
N TYR A 200 4.44 -29.98 29.19
CA TYR A 200 4.73 -29.80 27.76
C TYR A 200 4.66 -28.35 27.25
N GLN A 201 4.75 -27.34 28.13
CA GLN A 201 4.77 -25.94 27.68
C GLN A 201 6.00 -25.68 26.80
N GLY A 202 5.84 -25.00 25.66
CA GLY A 202 6.99 -24.48 24.90
C GLY A 202 7.69 -25.43 23.93
N ILE A 203 7.09 -26.54 23.52
CA ILE A 203 7.67 -27.48 22.53
C ILE A 203 7.95 -26.81 21.18
N TYR A 204 7.03 -25.96 20.77
CA TYR A 204 7.07 -25.31 19.47
C TYR A 204 7.07 -23.80 19.66
N ALA A 205 7.84 -23.09 18.85
CA ALA A 205 7.75 -21.65 18.75
C ALA A 205 6.63 -21.25 17.79
N GLN A 206 6.20 -20.00 17.88
CA GLN A 206 5.14 -19.49 17.04
C GLN A 206 5.65 -19.22 15.62
N LYS A 207 4.81 -19.49 14.64
CA LYS A 207 4.99 -19.10 13.23
C LYS A 207 4.88 -17.58 13.09
N GLY A 208 5.57 -17.04 12.10
CA GLY A 208 5.31 -15.68 11.63
C GLY A 208 4.00 -15.62 10.84
N GLU A 209 3.34 -14.47 10.86
CA GLU A 209 2.16 -14.20 10.07
C GLU A 209 2.49 -14.12 8.56
N GLY A 210 1.52 -14.51 7.74
CA GLY A 210 1.56 -14.33 6.29
C GLY A 210 0.15 -14.16 5.72
N ILE A 211 0.03 -14.37 4.41
CA ILE A 211 -1.22 -14.19 3.66
C ILE A 211 -2.24 -15.34 3.85
N GLY A 212 -1.82 -16.44 4.45
CA GLY A 212 -2.67 -17.56 4.85
C GLY A 212 -2.88 -17.61 6.37
N GLU A 213 -3.92 -18.33 6.81
CA GLU A 213 -4.24 -18.56 8.22
C GLU A 213 -4.66 -20.02 8.44
N ASP A 214 -4.32 -20.59 9.60
CA ASP A 214 -4.83 -21.87 10.12
C ASP A 214 -5.15 -21.66 11.60
N SER A 215 -6.34 -21.11 11.86
CA SER A 215 -6.74 -20.62 13.19
C SER A 215 -6.50 -21.66 14.28
N GLY A 216 -5.76 -21.27 15.32
CA GLY A 216 -5.42 -22.11 16.46
C GLY A 216 -4.16 -22.96 16.27
N ASN A 217 -3.58 -23.04 15.07
CA ASN A 217 -2.38 -23.83 14.77
C ASN A 217 -1.14 -22.96 14.51
N ASP A 218 -0.96 -21.93 15.32
CA ASP A 218 0.07 -20.91 15.13
C ASP A 218 1.49 -21.38 15.50
N TYR A 219 1.70 -22.67 15.81
CA TYR A 219 2.96 -23.22 16.28
C TYR A 219 3.52 -24.32 15.39
N GLY A 220 4.83 -24.52 15.46
CA GLY A 220 5.55 -25.59 14.76
C GLY A 220 6.17 -25.12 13.45
N ARG A 221 6.77 -26.07 12.74
CA ARG A 221 7.80 -25.80 11.74
C ARG A 221 7.31 -25.35 10.38
N GLY A 222 6.07 -25.67 10.02
CA GLY A 222 5.50 -25.29 8.75
C GLY A 222 5.21 -23.78 8.69
N PRO A 223 5.40 -23.12 7.53
CA PRO A 223 5.12 -21.70 7.38
C PRO A 223 3.61 -21.42 7.27
N LEU A 224 3.20 -20.15 7.40
CA LEU A 224 1.86 -19.68 6.99
C LEU A 224 1.97 -18.96 5.65
N VAL A 225 2.08 -19.74 4.57
CA VAL A 225 2.50 -19.26 3.25
C VAL A 225 3.83 -18.52 3.34
N ASN A 226 3.82 -17.20 3.26
CA ASN A 226 5.01 -16.38 3.30
C ASN A 226 5.42 -16.01 4.73
N GLY A 227 4.64 -16.34 5.76
CA GLY A 227 5.12 -16.30 7.15
C GLY A 227 6.09 -17.44 7.43
N GLY A 228 7.21 -17.18 8.12
CA GLY A 228 8.20 -18.20 8.49
C GLY A 228 7.66 -19.18 9.53
N GLY A 229 8.03 -20.45 9.45
CA GLY A 229 7.67 -21.44 10.45
C GLY A 229 8.41 -21.20 11.78
N GLY A 230 7.75 -21.51 12.90
CA GLY A 230 8.41 -21.52 14.21
C GLY A 230 9.40 -22.68 14.33
N ALA A 231 10.28 -22.64 15.31
CA ALA A 231 11.12 -23.79 15.64
C ALA A 231 10.35 -24.93 16.31
N GLY A 232 10.84 -26.15 16.17
CA GLY A 232 10.53 -27.28 17.05
C GLY A 232 11.59 -27.51 18.13
N GLU A 233 11.30 -28.44 19.02
CA GLU A 233 12.17 -28.87 20.11
C GLU A 233 13.43 -29.57 19.56
N HIS A 234 14.65 -29.41 20.09
CA HIS A 234 15.11 -28.70 21.28
C HIS A 234 16.07 -27.57 20.85
N ASN A 235 15.66 -26.33 21.06
CA ASN A 235 16.38 -25.09 20.79
C ASN A 235 16.71 -24.90 19.29
N GLY A 236 15.76 -25.29 18.43
CA GLY A 236 15.81 -25.00 17.00
C GLY A 236 15.61 -23.52 16.69
N GLY A 237 16.07 -23.10 15.52
CA GLY A 237 15.91 -21.73 15.03
C GLY A 237 14.62 -21.55 14.24
N GLY A 238 14.05 -20.34 14.27
CA GLY A 238 12.88 -19.97 13.48
C GLY A 238 13.20 -19.74 12.00
N GLY A 239 12.26 -20.07 11.12
CA GLY A 239 12.37 -19.80 9.68
C GLY A 239 12.19 -18.32 9.36
N GLY A 240 12.89 -17.81 8.34
CA GLY A 240 12.71 -16.44 7.87
C GLY A 240 11.37 -16.27 7.15
N GLY A 241 10.79 -15.07 7.18
CA GLY A 241 9.62 -14.73 6.36
C GLY A 241 9.96 -14.69 4.87
N GLY A 242 8.95 -14.80 4.01
CA GLY A 242 9.03 -14.69 2.56
C GLY A 242 8.22 -13.52 2.01
N ASN A 243 8.54 -13.13 0.78
CA ASN A 243 7.70 -12.28 -0.07
C ASN A 243 7.93 -12.72 -1.51
N VAL A 244 8.57 -11.91 -2.37
CA VAL A 244 8.88 -12.34 -3.74
C VAL A 244 9.86 -13.51 -3.73
N SER A 245 10.85 -13.48 -2.84
CA SER A 245 11.70 -14.63 -2.54
C SER A 245 11.27 -15.33 -1.26
N ALA A 246 11.59 -16.61 -1.18
CA ALA A 246 11.38 -17.39 0.03
C ALA A 246 12.30 -16.89 1.17
N GLY A 247 11.88 -17.13 2.40
CA GLY A 247 12.75 -17.01 3.57
C GLY A 247 13.72 -18.19 3.67
N GLY A 248 14.80 -18.01 4.41
CA GLY A 248 15.73 -19.07 4.78
C GLY A 248 15.15 -19.99 5.85
N ASN A 249 15.62 -21.24 5.87
CA ASN A 249 15.27 -22.16 6.94
C ASN A 249 16.02 -21.81 8.23
N GLY A 250 15.34 -21.94 9.35
CA GLY A 250 15.94 -21.89 10.68
C GLY A 250 16.89 -23.06 10.88
N GLY A 251 17.88 -22.84 11.74
CA GLY A 251 18.87 -23.83 12.08
C GLY A 251 18.34 -24.96 12.94
N ARG A 252 19.13 -26.02 13.03
CA ARG A 252 18.77 -27.29 13.66
C ARG A 252 18.65 -27.16 15.19
N GLN A 253 18.12 -28.19 15.84
CA GLN A 253 18.20 -28.33 17.30
C GLN A 253 19.63 -28.30 17.81
N ILE A 254 19.76 -28.33 19.13
CA ILE A 254 21.01 -28.54 19.84
C ILE A 254 21.85 -29.69 19.24
N SER A 255 23.18 -29.49 19.09
CA SER A 255 24.10 -30.51 18.53
C SER A 255 24.18 -31.79 19.36
N ASP A 256 24.05 -31.66 20.68
CA ASP A 256 24.13 -32.75 21.66
C ASP A 256 22.78 -33.43 21.90
N CYS A 257 21.85 -33.32 20.94
CA CYS A 257 20.59 -34.06 20.99
C CYS A 257 20.82 -35.57 20.78
N GLY A 258 21.38 -36.22 21.79
CA GLY A 258 21.49 -37.66 21.93
C GLY A 258 20.23 -38.25 22.57
N TYR A 259 19.89 -39.47 22.17
CA TYR A 259 18.85 -40.35 22.72
C TYR A 259 18.54 -40.15 24.22
N ARG A 260 17.26 -40.15 24.62
CA ARG A 260 16.82 -40.00 26.02
C ARG A 260 17.10 -41.22 26.90
N ARG A 261 17.39 -40.92 28.17
CA ARG A 261 17.46 -41.83 29.32
C ARG A 261 16.22 -42.73 29.46
N ASN A 262 16.41 -44.04 29.36
CA ASN A 262 15.56 -45.02 30.03
C ASN A 262 15.85 -44.94 31.54
N ASN A 263 15.01 -44.26 32.35
CA ASN A 263 14.73 -44.72 33.73
C ASN A 263 13.66 -43.96 34.55
N THR A 264 12.78 -43.16 33.94
CA THR A 264 11.61 -42.62 34.66
C THR A 264 10.32 -42.93 33.91
N GLY A 265 9.94 -44.21 33.88
CA GLY A 265 8.55 -44.70 33.88
C GLY A 265 7.46 -44.03 33.02
N ALA A 266 7.79 -43.30 31.93
CA ALA A 266 6.81 -42.70 31.04
C ALA A 266 7.27 -42.84 29.57
N SER A 267 6.65 -43.79 28.88
CA SER A 267 6.92 -44.23 27.51
C SER A 267 6.47 -43.19 26.48
N CYS A 268 7.33 -42.74 25.57
CA CYS A 268 6.97 -41.82 24.48
C CYS A 268 7.72 -42.15 23.18
N ASN A 269 6.96 -42.33 22.10
CA ASN A 269 7.43 -42.58 20.75
C ASN A 269 7.24 -41.40 19.81
N THR A 270 8.16 -41.29 18.86
CA THR A 270 7.97 -40.59 17.60
C THR A 270 6.86 -41.28 16.77
N PRO A 271 5.78 -40.57 16.36
CA PRO A 271 4.83 -41.10 15.39
C PRO A 271 5.46 -41.15 13.98
N ALA A 272 4.92 -41.99 13.11
CA ALA A 272 5.15 -41.86 11.68
C ALA A 272 4.62 -40.49 11.16
N PRO A 273 5.17 -39.94 10.07
CA PRO A 273 4.75 -38.65 9.53
C PRO A 273 3.23 -38.59 9.30
N GLY A 274 2.53 -37.61 9.90
CA GLY A 274 1.14 -37.27 9.55
C GLY A 274 0.04 -37.53 10.59
N THR A 275 0.32 -38.08 11.78
CA THR A 275 -0.67 -38.23 12.87
C THR A 275 -0.53 -37.14 13.94
N ILE A 276 -1.63 -36.50 14.31
CA ILE A 276 -1.71 -35.62 15.50
C ILE A 276 -1.67 -36.52 16.74
N GLN A 277 -0.75 -36.29 17.70
CA GLN A 277 -0.63 -37.11 18.91
C GLN A 277 -1.89 -36.99 19.78
N THR A 278 -2.68 -38.06 19.83
CA THR A 278 -3.69 -38.30 20.86
C THR A 278 -3.42 -39.67 21.49
N ASN A 279 -2.55 -39.69 22.50
CA ASN A 279 -2.45 -40.69 23.58
C ASN A 279 -1.98 -42.12 23.19
N THR A 280 -0.86 -42.57 23.77
CA THR A 280 -0.26 -43.94 23.89
C THR A 280 0.90 -44.37 22.93
N CYS A 281 1.97 -44.98 23.47
CA CYS A 281 3.35 -45.09 22.90
C CYS A 281 4.08 -46.45 23.09
N SER A 282 4.98 -46.88 22.17
CA SER A 282 5.99 -47.98 22.34
C SER A 282 7.17 -48.00 21.32
N ALA A 283 8.45 -47.85 21.75
CA ALA A 283 9.63 -47.33 20.97
C ALA A 283 10.44 -48.32 20.13
N VAL A 284 10.86 -47.89 18.92
CA VAL A 284 11.86 -48.56 18.05
C VAL A 284 13.04 -47.60 17.80
N THR A 285 14.26 -48.11 17.95
CA THR A 285 15.54 -47.39 17.90
C THR A 285 16.04 -47.16 16.46
N THR A 286 16.22 -45.89 16.04
CA THR A 286 17.09 -45.54 14.88
C THR A 286 17.89 -44.27 15.18
N SER A 287 19.20 -44.30 14.93
CA SER A 287 20.11 -43.16 15.09
C SER A 287 19.99 -42.21 13.90
N THR A 288 19.52 -40.98 14.10
CA THR A 288 19.55 -39.94 13.06
C THR A 288 20.17 -38.66 13.61
N SER A 289 21.48 -38.52 13.42
CA SER A 289 22.20 -37.26 13.56
C SER A 289 21.87 -36.34 12.37
N ASP A 290 20.60 -35.99 12.12
CA ASP A 290 20.21 -35.14 10.97
C ASP A 290 18.76 -34.61 10.98
N VAL A 291 18.06 -34.58 12.11
CA VAL A 291 16.66 -34.10 12.12
C VAL A 291 16.62 -32.56 12.08
N MET A 292 16.27 -32.01 10.92
CA MET A 292 15.86 -30.61 10.81
C MET A 292 14.63 -30.43 11.69
N VAL A 293 14.76 -29.72 12.81
CA VAL A 293 13.62 -29.20 13.62
C VAL A 293 13.49 -27.67 13.53
N GLY A 294 14.41 -27.01 12.83
CA GLY A 294 14.31 -25.58 12.55
C GLY A 294 13.08 -25.26 11.71
N GLY A 295 12.53 -24.08 11.93
CA GLY A 295 11.37 -23.58 11.19
C GLY A 295 11.67 -23.48 9.69
N MET A 296 10.70 -23.86 8.87
CA MET A 296 10.81 -23.72 7.43
C MET A 296 10.71 -22.25 7.04
N GLY A 297 11.48 -21.83 6.05
CA GLY A 297 11.34 -20.50 5.47
C GLY A 297 9.96 -20.28 4.85
N GLY A 298 9.46 -19.05 4.96
CA GLY A 298 8.25 -18.61 4.29
C GLY A 298 8.36 -18.81 2.78
N ARG A 299 7.26 -19.23 2.16
CA ARG A 299 7.16 -19.48 0.72
C ARG A 299 7.24 -18.18 -0.08
N ALA A 300 7.80 -18.29 -1.28
CA ALA A 300 7.84 -17.21 -2.27
C ALA A 300 6.45 -16.98 -2.91
N LEU A 301 6.11 -15.72 -3.18
CA LEU A 301 4.84 -15.26 -3.76
C LEU A 301 5.00 -14.88 -5.24
N THR A 302 5.78 -15.66 -5.98
CA THR A 302 6.26 -15.34 -7.34
C THR A 302 5.17 -15.22 -8.39
N SER A 303 4.09 -15.98 -8.25
CA SER A 303 2.90 -15.87 -9.11
C SER A 303 2.03 -14.65 -8.79
N GLY A 304 2.20 -14.03 -7.63
CA GLY A 304 1.47 -12.83 -7.25
C GLY A 304 2.01 -11.58 -7.97
N SER A 305 3.33 -11.48 -8.08
CA SER A 305 3.99 -10.31 -8.67
C SER A 305 3.85 -10.23 -10.20
N SER A 306 3.54 -11.35 -10.88
CA SER A 306 3.16 -11.38 -12.29
C SER A 306 1.67 -11.07 -12.54
N ASN A 307 0.84 -11.06 -11.49
CA ASN A 307 -0.61 -10.87 -11.55
C ASN A 307 -1.06 -9.55 -10.89
N ASN A 308 -0.20 -8.53 -10.87
CA ASN A 308 -0.47 -7.21 -10.27
C ASN A 308 -0.88 -7.25 -8.79
N LYS A 309 -0.33 -8.19 -8.02
CA LYS A 309 -0.57 -8.27 -6.56
C LYS A 309 0.63 -7.75 -5.78
N ILE A 310 0.36 -7.11 -4.67
CA ILE A 310 1.37 -6.56 -3.75
C ILE A 310 1.12 -7.08 -2.34
N PHE A 311 2.19 -7.34 -1.60
CA PHE A 311 2.11 -7.97 -0.28
C PHE A 311 2.98 -7.24 0.73
N MET A 312 2.56 -7.29 1.99
CA MET A 312 3.50 -7.08 3.09
C MET A 312 4.47 -8.27 3.13
N GLY A 313 5.68 -8.01 3.61
CA GLY A 313 6.61 -9.08 3.92
C GLY A 313 6.04 -9.97 5.01
N GLY A 314 6.25 -11.28 4.89
CA GLY A 314 5.90 -12.22 5.95
C GLY A 314 6.79 -12.03 7.18
N GLY A 315 6.22 -12.27 8.36
CA GLY A 315 7.01 -12.31 9.59
C GLY A 315 7.90 -13.56 9.64
N GLY A 316 9.06 -13.48 10.28
CA GLY A 316 9.85 -14.66 10.61
C GLY A 316 9.23 -15.46 11.76
N GLY A 317 9.52 -16.75 11.87
CA GLY A 317 9.10 -17.58 13.00
C GLY A 317 10.01 -17.41 14.22
N GLY A 318 9.50 -17.73 15.40
CA GLY A 318 10.25 -17.70 16.65
C GLY A 318 11.23 -18.86 16.78
N GLY A 319 12.27 -18.66 17.60
CA GLY A 319 13.15 -19.73 18.08
C GLY A 319 12.52 -20.49 19.25
N GLN A 320 12.99 -21.71 19.49
CA GLN A 320 12.58 -22.51 20.65
C GLN A 320 13.53 -22.21 21.83
N GLN A 321 13.01 -22.24 23.06
CA GLN A 321 13.80 -22.09 24.28
C GLN A 321 13.41 -23.04 25.41
N ASN A 322 14.40 -23.43 26.22
CA ASN A 322 14.21 -24.27 27.42
C ASN A 322 14.75 -23.65 28.73
N ALA A 323 15.62 -22.63 28.69
CA ALA A 323 16.12 -21.94 29.89
C ALA A 323 16.01 -20.41 29.83
N ALA A 324 15.04 -19.90 29.05
CA ALA A 324 14.83 -18.49 28.71
C ALA A 324 16.04 -17.85 27.96
N GLY A 325 15.74 -16.91 27.06
CA GLY A 325 16.78 -16.20 26.28
C GLY A 325 16.83 -16.56 24.80
N GLY A 326 15.84 -17.32 24.30
CA GLY A 326 15.55 -17.43 22.87
C GLY A 326 14.95 -16.13 22.33
N SER A 327 14.86 -16.01 21.00
CA SER A 327 14.32 -14.81 20.37
C SER A 327 13.12 -15.08 19.45
N GLY A 328 12.21 -14.10 19.39
CA GLY A 328 11.11 -14.08 18.44
C GLY A 328 11.58 -13.74 17.03
N GLY A 329 10.74 -14.04 16.04
CA GLY A 329 10.99 -13.67 14.65
C GLY A 329 10.83 -12.17 14.39
N GLY A 330 11.50 -11.67 13.36
CA GLY A 330 11.37 -10.29 12.91
C GLY A 330 10.05 -10.07 12.15
N ASN A 331 9.44 -8.89 12.33
CA ASN A 331 8.29 -8.46 11.53
C ASN A 331 8.70 -8.24 10.07
N GLY A 332 7.81 -8.55 9.12
CA GLY A 332 8.02 -8.23 7.72
C GLY A 332 7.89 -6.73 7.42
N GLY A 333 8.34 -6.31 6.24
CA GLY A 333 8.19 -4.94 5.75
C GLY A 333 6.76 -4.63 5.32
N GLY A 334 6.34 -3.39 5.49
CA GLY A 334 5.03 -2.91 5.05
C GLY A 334 4.95 -2.65 3.54
N ILE A 335 3.95 -1.88 3.12
CA ILE A 335 3.78 -1.44 1.75
C ILE A 335 3.97 0.07 1.69
N VAL A 336 4.74 0.56 0.71
CA VAL A 336 4.88 1.98 0.43
C VAL A 336 4.40 2.23 -1.00
N ILE A 337 3.44 3.14 -1.17
CA ILE A 337 2.97 3.59 -2.48
C ILE A 337 3.17 5.10 -2.58
N VAL A 338 3.92 5.56 -3.58
CA VAL A 338 4.17 6.97 -3.83
C VAL A 338 3.83 7.29 -5.28
N VAL A 339 2.92 8.22 -5.49
CA VAL A 339 2.64 8.80 -6.81
C VAL A 339 3.10 10.25 -6.77
N THR A 340 4.11 10.62 -7.55
CA THR A 340 4.62 11.99 -7.58
C THR A 340 5.29 12.35 -8.90
N ASN A 341 5.30 13.63 -9.30
CA ASN A 341 6.01 14.01 -10.52
C ASN A 341 7.52 13.79 -10.41
N THR A 342 8.12 14.11 -9.25
CA THR A 342 9.56 13.97 -9.02
C THR A 342 9.84 13.65 -7.56
N VAL A 343 10.70 12.66 -7.31
CA VAL A 343 11.23 12.37 -5.98
C VAL A 343 12.57 13.09 -5.83
N ILE A 344 12.73 13.91 -4.79
CA ILE A 344 13.97 14.64 -4.50
C ILE A 344 14.54 14.11 -3.18
N ASN A 345 15.69 13.41 -3.25
CA ASN A 345 16.35 12.90 -2.05
C ASN A 345 17.34 13.92 -1.47
N ASN A 346 16.93 14.62 -0.41
CA ASN A 346 17.81 15.47 0.41
C ASN A 346 18.05 14.86 1.80
N SER A 347 17.72 13.57 1.98
CA SER A 347 17.64 12.96 3.31
C SER A 347 18.99 12.79 4.01
N GLY A 348 20.09 12.85 3.26
CA GLY A 348 21.41 12.41 3.74
C GLY A 348 21.54 10.89 3.85
N PHE A 349 20.47 10.14 3.55
CA PHE A 349 20.47 8.70 3.46
C PHE A 349 20.39 8.24 2.01
N THR A 350 21.07 7.13 1.71
CA THR A 350 20.93 6.48 0.42
C THR A 350 19.56 5.79 0.33
N ASP A 351 19.12 5.06 1.36
CA ASP A 351 17.87 4.30 1.39
C ASP A 351 16.62 5.09 1.85
N ALA A 352 16.42 6.31 1.35
CA ALA A 352 15.41 7.27 1.84
C ALA A 352 13.95 6.77 1.82
N ILE A 353 13.65 5.77 0.98
CA ILE A 353 12.36 5.09 0.91
C ILE A 353 12.59 3.60 1.11
N ARG A 354 11.99 3.03 2.16
CA ARG A 354 12.21 1.62 2.51
C ARG A 354 11.00 0.91 3.08
N ALA A 355 10.96 -0.40 2.86
CA ALA A 355 10.00 -1.36 3.36
C ALA A 355 10.71 -2.67 3.69
N ASN A 356 11.83 -2.58 4.43
CA ASN A 356 12.64 -3.75 4.74
C ASN A 356 11.95 -4.65 5.78
N GLY A 357 12.31 -5.93 5.81
CA GLY A 357 12.00 -6.78 6.95
C GLY A 357 12.88 -6.45 8.15
N SER A 358 12.35 -6.60 9.35
CA SER A 358 13.14 -6.49 10.58
C SER A 358 14.04 -7.70 10.74
N SER A 359 15.28 -7.47 11.15
CA SER A 359 16.14 -8.56 11.62
C SER A 359 15.62 -9.10 12.94
N ALA A 360 15.76 -10.40 13.16
CA ALA A 360 15.48 -10.99 14.46
C ALA A 360 16.59 -10.67 15.46
N ALA A 361 16.24 -10.60 16.74
CA ALA A 361 17.22 -10.41 17.80
C ALA A 361 18.13 -11.65 17.95
N ASN A 362 19.37 -11.45 18.36
CA ASN A 362 20.24 -12.55 18.79
C ASN A 362 19.74 -13.13 20.11
N THR A 363 20.05 -14.40 20.38
CA THR A 363 19.76 -14.98 21.70
C THR A 363 20.66 -14.35 22.76
N THR A 364 20.18 -14.30 24.00
CA THR A 364 20.95 -13.87 25.18
C THR A 364 21.45 -15.05 26.02
N GLY A 365 21.01 -16.27 25.68
CA GLY A 365 21.42 -17.53 26.30
C GLY A 365 21.54 -18.65 25.27
N ASN A 366 21.76 -19.88 25.75
CA ASN A 366 21.98 -21.09 24.94
C ASN A 366 20.68 -21.63 24.30
N GLU A 367 19.99 -20.79 23.53
CA GLU A 367 18.64 -21.05 23.00
C GLU A 367 18.58 -20.92 21.48
N GLY A 368 17.41 -21.23 20.90
CA GLY A 368 17.13 -21.04 19.48
C GLY A 368 16.82 -19.57 19.15
N ALA A 369 17.32 -19.10 18.01
CA ALA A 369 17.08 -17.75 17.53
C ALA A 369 15.91 -17.67 16.55
N GLY A 370 15.18 -16.56 16.55
CA GLY A 370 14.10 -16.28 15.60
C GLY A 370 14.61 -15.94 14.19
N GLY A 371 13.76 -16.18 13.18
CA GLY A 371 14.03 -15.85 11.78
C GLY A 371 13.75 -14.38 11.45
N GLY A 372 14.46 -13.82 10.48
CA GLY A 372 14.24 -12.44 10.01
C GLY A 372 12.93 -12.29 9.22
N GLY A 373 12.31 -11.12 9.30
CA GLY A 373 11.13 -10.78 8.49
C GLY A 373 11.49 -10.53 7.02
N ALA A 374 10.57 -10.76 6.10
CA ALA A 374 10.79 -10.47 4.68
C ALA A 374 10.63 -8.98 4.36
N GLY A 375 11.25 -8.54 3.27
CA GLY A 375 10.96 -7.24 2.66
C GLY A 375 9.52 -7.14 2.18
N GLY A 376 8.97 -5.92 2.22
CA GLY A 376 7.61 -5.59 1.80
C GLY A 376 7.49 -5.23 0.32
N SER A 377 6.51 -4.40 -0.03
CA SER A 377 6.33 -3.92 -1.41
C SER A 377 6.48 -2.40 -1.49
N ILE A 378 7.20 -1.90 -2.49
CA ILE A 378 7.34 -0.47 -2.76
C ILE A 378 6.90 -0.19 -4.19
N LEU A 379 5.89 0.65 -4.36
CA LEU A 379 5.37 1.11 -5.65
C LEU A 379 5.64 2.61 -5.75
N ILE A 380 6.39 3.03 -6.78
CA ILE A 380 6.66 4.43 -7.06
C ILE A 380 6.25 4.75 -8.48
N GLN A 381 5.30 5.66 -8.64
CA GLN A 381 5.04 6.29 -9.92
C GLN A 381 5.68 7.67 -9.92
N THR A 382 6.71 7.84 -10.75
CA THR A 382 7.39 9.12 -10.90
C THR A 382 8.07 9.27 -12.25
N ASN A 383 8.20 10.51 -12.70
CA ASN A 383 8.86 10.83 -13.96
C ASN A 383 10.37 10.98 -13.79
N ASN A 384 10.83 11.28 -12.58
CA ASN A 384 12.25 11.53 -12.32
C ASN A 384 12.63 11.35 -10.84
N PHE A 385 13.89 11.01 -10.61
CA PHE A 385 14.54 11.08 -9.30
C PHE A 385 15.63 12.16 -9.35
N ASN A 386 15.65 13.06 -8.37
CA ASN A 386 16.74 14.00 -8.17
C ASN A 386 17.58 13.57 -6.96
N ASN A 387 18.91 13.71 -7.12
CA ASN A 387 19.94 13.22 -6.24
C ASN A 387 19.97 11.68 -6.15
N ALA A 388 21.08 11.13 -5.67
CA ALA A 388 21.25 9.69 -5.53
C ALA A 388 20.24 9.13 -4.52
N ILE A 389 19.59 8.02 -4.87
CA ILE A 389 18.65 7.32 -3.99
C ILE A 389 18.74 5.81 -4.22
N THR A 390 18.60 5.08 -3.13
CA THR A 390 18.35 3.65 -3.05
C THR A 390 16.93 3.44 -2.57
N ILE A 391 16.15 2.63 -3.27
CA ILE A 391 14.85 2.15 -2.80
C ILE A 391 15.07 0.75 -2.22
N SER A 392 14.65 0.50 -0.98
CA SER A 392 15.00 -0.74 -0.26
C SER A 392 13.79 -1.52 0.23
N ALA A 393 13.65 -2.76 -0.24
CA ALA A 393 12.69 -3.75 0.26
C ALA A 393 13.43 -5.07 0.54
N SER A 394 14.52 -5.01 1.29
CA SER A 394 15.34 -6.16 1.64
C SER A 394 14.74 -6.96 2.79
N GLY A 395 15.07 -8.26 2.86
CA GLY A 395 14.78 -9.07 4.03
C GLY A 395 15.65 -8.69 5.22
N GLY A 396 15.16 -8.97 6.43
CA GLY A 396 15.91 -8.85 7.67
C GLY A 396 16.76 -10.09 7.95
N ASN A 397 17.85 -9.93 8.70
CA ASN A 397 18.72 -11.05 9.05
C ASN A 397 18.08 -11.94 10.11
N GLY A 398 18.38 -13.24 10.06
CA GLY A 398 18.06 -14.17 11.14
C GLY A 398 18.92 -13.89 12.38
N GLY A 399 18.39 -14.20 13.56
CA GLY A 399 19.12 -13.99 14.82
C GLY A 399 20.28 -14.96 14.95
N ASN A 400 21.41 -14.49 15.49
CA ASN A 400 22.52 -15.37 15.86
C ASN A 400 22.15 -16.16 17.12
N ALA A 401 22.51 -17.44 17.14
CA ALA A 401 22.46 -18.23 18.37
C ALA A 401 23.80 -18.03 19.11
N THR A 402 23.74 -17.38 20.27
CA THR A 402 24.89 -17.21 21.18
C THR A 402 24.99 -18.44 22.08
N THR A 403 26.05 -19.22 21.93
CA THR A 403 26.17 -20.53 22.60
C THR A 403 27.53 -20.71 23.28
N ASN A 404 27.59 -21.60 24.28
CA ASN A 404 28.85 -22.20 24.73
C ASN A 404 29.44 -23.06 23.59
N ILE A 405 30.77 -23.06 23.44
CA ILE A 405 31.56 -23.65 22.35
C ILE A 405 31.26 -25.13 22.07
N VAL A 406 30.72 -25.87 23.04
CA VAL A 406 30.55 -27.34 23.01
C VAL A 406 29.17 -27.76 22.47
N ASN A 407 28.10 -27.01 22.76
CA ASN A 407 26.73 -27.42 22.42
C ASN A 407 26.09 -26.32 21.58
N CYS A 408 26.05 -26.51 20.28
CA CYS A 408 25.50 -25.55 19.34
C CYS A 408 23.97 -25.49 19.39
N ARG A 409 23.36 -24.41 18.91
CA ARG A 409 21.89 -24.18 18.88
C ARG A 409 21.47 -23.62 17.52
N GLY A 410 20.18 -23.63 17.23
CA GLY A 410 19.65 -23.24 15.93
C GLY A 410 19.61 -21.72 15.74
N PRO A 411 20.38 -21.15 14.80
CA PRO A 411 20.25 -19.75 14.42
C PRO A 411 18.98 -19.53 13.59
N GLY A 412 18.55 -18.27 13.47
CA GLY A 412 17.41 -17.90 12.65
C GLY A 412 17.68 -17.96 11.15
N GLY A 413 16.67 -18.30 10.35
CA GLY A 413 16.71 -18.12 8.91
C GLY A 413 16.60 -16.64 8.51
N GLY A 414 17.28 -16.21 7.45
CA GLY A 414 17.16 -14.85 6.91
C GLY A 414 15.84 -14.64 6.18
N GLY A 415 15.27 -13.43 6.25
CA GLY A 415 14.03 -13.10 5.53
C GLY A 415 14.25 -12.93 4.02
N GLY A 416 13.23 -13.25 3.21
CA GLY A 416 13.26 -13.04 1.77
C GLY A 416 13.20 -11.56 1.38
N GLY A 417 13.77 -11.21 0.24
CA GLY A 417 13.59 -9.92 -0.43
C GLY A 417 12.15 -9.68 -0.91
N GLY A 418 11.77 -8.41 -0.91
CA GLY A 418 10.46 -7.89 -1.30
C GLY A 418 10.35 -7.48 -2.77
N LEU A 419 9.38 -6.60 -3.05
CA LEU A 419 9.05 -6.10 -4.38
C LEU A 419 9.35 -4.61 -4.47
N ILE A 420 10.00 -4.16 -5.54
CA ILE A 420 10.07 -2.76 -5.92
C ILE A 420 9.56 -2.59 -7.34
N TRP A 421 8.56 -1.72 -7.49
CA TRP A 421 7.93 -1.41 -8.76
C TRP A 421 7.98 0.09 -9.02
N ILE A 422 8.66 0.48 -10.11
CA ILE A 422 8.78 1.89 -10.48
C ILE A 422 8.23 2.10 -11.89
N ASN A 423 7.32 3.07 -12.02
CA ASN A 423 6.64 3.44 -13.26
C ASN A 423 6.77 4.95 -13.52
N GLY A 424 6.61 5.38 -14.78
CA GLY A 424 6.68 6.78 -15.22
C GLY A 424 8.05 7.22 -15.74
N LEU A 425 9.08 6.38 -15.59
CA LEU A 425 10.43 6.67 -16.09
C LEU A 425 10.52 6.41 -17.60
N THR A 426 11.23 7.27 -18.32
CA THR A 426 11.51 7.06 -19.75
C THR A 426 12.76 6.21 -19.99
N ALA A 427 13.65 6.13 -19.00
CA ALA A 427 14.82 5.25 -18.93
C ALA A 427 15.20 5.06 -17.44
N THR A 428 15.99 4.03 -17.12
CA THR A 428 16.52 3.84 -15.76
C THR A 428 17.53 4.95 -15.41
N PRO A 429 17.27 5.82 -14.40
CA PRO A 429 18.19 6.87 -14.01
C PRO A 429 19.46 6.30 -13.36
N THR A 430 20.62 6.91 -13.63
CA THR A 430 21.91 6.48 -13.04
C THR A 430 22.02 6.76 -11.55
N ASN A 431 21.22 7.70 -11.04
CA ASN A 431 21.13 8.06 -9.63
C ASN A 431 20.10 7.23 -8.85
N LEU A 432 19.51 6.21 -9.48
CA LEU A 432 18.57 5.29 -8.85
C LEU A 432 19.22 3.92 -8.68
N THR A 433 19.19 3.41 -7.45
CA THR A 433 19.57 2.03 -7.11
C THR A 433 18.43 1.35 -6.37
N THR A 434 18.40 0.03 -6.37
CA THR A 434 17.38 -0.77 -5.66
C THR A 434 18.02 -1.87 -4.84
N ASN A 435 17.52 -2.11 -3.64
CA ASN A 435 17.94 -3.22 -2.78
C ASN A 435 16.74 -4.13 -2.46
N VAL A 436 16.74 -5.33 -3.04
CA VAL A 436 15.76 -6.41 -2.78
C VAL A 436 16.47 -7.68 -2.32
N LEU A 437 17.63 -7.54 -1.70
CA LEU A 437 18.40 -8.67 -1.20
C LEU A 437 17.67 -9.34 -0.04
N SER A 438 17.78 -10.66 0.03
CA SER A 438 17.36 -11.41 1.21
C SER A 438 18.31 -11.14 2.37
N GLY A 439 17.80 -11.24 3.59
CA GLY A 439 18.62 -11.19 4.79
C GLY A 439 19.49 -12.43 4.92
N THR A 440 20.60 -12.29 5.62
CA THR A 440 21.49 -13.42 5.91
C THR A 440 20.88 -14.32 6.97
N ALA A 441 21.15 -15.63 6.90
CA ALA A 441 20.90 -16.51 8.04
C ALA A 441 21.76 -16.07 9.24
N GLY A 442 21.26 -16.31 10.44
CA GLY A 442 22.04 -16.12 11.66
C GLY A 442 23.21 -17.10 11.72
N SER A 443 24.22 -16.71 12.48
CA SER A 443 25.43 -17.48 12.73
C SER A 443 25.36 -18.20 14.08
N VAL A 444 26.24 -19.20 14.24
CA VAL A 444 26.52 -19.89 15.51
C VAL A 444 28.03 -19.88 15.71
N ILE A 445 28.48 -19.58 16.92
CA ILE A 445 29.90 -19.70 17.30
C ILE A 445 30.08 -21.03 18.04
N CYS A 446 30.73 -21.99 17.38
CA CYS A 446 30.94 -23.35 17.88
C CYS A 446 32.27 -23.95 17.41
N SER A 447 32.79 -24.95 18.15
CA SER A 447 33.92 -25.76 17.70
C SER A 447 33.61 -26.60 16.44
N SER A 448 32.34 -26.90 16.17
CA SER A 448 31.87 -27.59 14.95
C SER A 448 30.63 -26.91 14.32
N SER A 449 30.83 -25.85 13.53
CA SER A 449 29.75 -25.05 12.91
C SER A 449 28.86 -25.80 11.90
N ALA A 450 29.34 -26.89 11.31
CA ALA A 450 28.62 -27.65 10.27
C ALA A 450 27.35 -28.36 10.76
N VAL A 451 27.20 -28.58 12.07
CA VAL A 451 26.14 -29.44 12.65
C VAL A 451 24.83 -28.69 12.95
N CYS A 452 24.87 -27.35 13.06
CA CYS A 452 23.73 -26.55 13.53
C CYS A 452 23.20 -25.49 12.56
N GLY A 453 23.77 -25.39 11.37
CA GLY A 453 23.45 -24.34 10.39
C GLY A 453 22.02 -24.37 9.85
N GLY A 454 21.50 -23.17 9.56
CA GLY A 454 20.31 -22.92 8.74
C GLY A 454 20.68 -22.69 7.28
N VAL A 455 19.70 -22.79 6.38
CA VAL A 455 19.93 -22.61 4.94
C VAL A 455 19.52 -21.18 4.56
N PRO A 456 20.45 -20.30 4.15
CA PRO A 456 20.09 -19.00 3.61
C PRO A 456 19.21 -19.18 2.36
N PRO A 457 18.26 -18.27 2.10
CA PRO A 457 17.48 -18.33 0.88
C PRO A 457 18.39 -18.22 -0.34
N SER A 458 18.04 -18.89 -1.45
CA SER A 458 18.74 -18.79 -2.73
C SER A 458 18.96 -17.32 -3.10
N THR A 459 20.19 -16.95 -3.46
CA THR A 459 20.58 -15.58 -3.82
C THR A 459 19.91 -15.10 -5.13
N ASN A 460 19.58 -13.81 -5.22
CA ASN A 460 18.74 -13.23 -6.30
C ASN A 460 19.57 -12.61 -7.44
N THR A 461 19.06 -12.72 -8.67
CA THR A 461 19.50 -11.95 -9.85
C THR A 461 18.52 -10.80 -10.10
N LEU A 462 19.01 -9.56 -10.22
CA LEU A 462 18.21 -8.39 -10.60
C LEU A 462 17.89 -8.43 -12.10
N ILE A 463 16.62 -8.37 -12.49
CA ILE A 463 16.20 -8.30 -13.90
C ILE A 463 15.51 -6.96 -14.15
N CYS A 464 16.17 -6.04 -14.87
CA CYS A 464 15.58 -4.76 -15.28
C CYS A 464 14.98 -4.90 -16.69
N VAL A 465 13.74 -4.43 -16.94
CA VAL A 465 13.06 -4.60 -18.24
C VAL A 465 12.44 -3.28 -18.74
N SER A 466 13.03 -2.65 -19.75
CA SER A 466 12.48 -1.48 -20.48
C SER A 466 12.10 -0.26 -19.58
N ASN A 467 11.26 0.66 -20.06
CA ASN A 467 10.83 1.92 -19.38
C ASN A 467 10.01 1.70 -18.09
N LEU A 468 10.04 0.50 -17.52
CA LEU A 468 9.40 0.11 -16.26
C LEU A 468 10.46 -0.62 -15.43
N LEU A 469 10.98 -0.02 -14.36
CA LEU A 469 11.96 -0.70 -13.51
C LEU A 469 11.22 -1.61 -12.53
N TYR A 470 11.27 -2.91 -12.81
CA TYR A 470 10.73 -3.97 -11.97
C TYR A 470 11.89 -4.72 -11.32
N CYS A 471 12.06 -4.59 -10.00
CA CYS A 471 13.06 -5.35 -9.25
C CYS A 471 12.34 -6.37 -8.38
N ALA A 472 12.24 -7.59 -8.88
CA ALA A 472 11.69 -8.73 -8.17
C ALA A 472 12.54 -9.97 -8.45
N VAL A 473 12.49 -10.94 -7.53
CA VAL A 473 13.26 -12.17 -7.59
C VAL A 473 12.51 -13.22 -8.40
N THR A 474 13.11 -13.71 -9.49
CA THR A 474 12.71 -15.01 -10.07
C THR A 474 13.47 -16.13 -9.35
N PRO A 475 12.81 -17.14 -8.78
CA PRO A 475 13.50 -18.35 -8.31
C PRO A 475 14.22 -19.00 -9.49
N THR A 476 15.47 -19.37 -9.29
CA THR A 476 16.22 -20.16 -10.26
C THR A 476 15.60 -21.55 -10.41
N ALA A 477 14.75 -21.71 -11.43
CA ALA A 477 14.64 -22.92 -12.24
C ALA A 477 13.96 -22.54 -13.56
N ASN A 478 14.67 -22.76 -14.67
CA ASN A 478 14.32 -22.44 -16.06
C ASN A 478 12.81 -22.37 -16.37
N GLY A 479 12.33 -21.17 -16.69
CA GLY A 479 10.98 -20.91 -17.18
C GLY A 479 10.84 -19.45 -17.62
N THR A 480 10.47 -19.25 -18.88
CA THR A 480 10.43 -17.97 -19.60
C THR A 480 9.64 -16.88 -18.85
N VAL A 481 10.26 -15.72 -18.62
CA VAL A 481 9.60 -14.53 -18.05
C VAL A 481 8.74 -13.88 -19.13
N GLN A 482 7.44 -13.74 -18.87
CA GLN A 482 6.54 -12.96 -19.72
C GLN A 482 6.86 -11.47 -19.60
N THR A 483 7.51 -10.95 -20.63
CA THR A 483 7.71 -9.52 -20.85
C THR A 483 6.45 -8.94 -21.47
N ASN A 484 5.53 -8.44 -20.65
CA ASN A 484 4.56 -7.36 -20.94
C ASN A 484 3.48 -7.35 -19.84
N VAL A 485 3.84 -6.90 -18.64
CA VAL A 485 2.84 -6.41 -17.69
C VAL A 485 2.89 -4.89 -17.74
N ILE A 486 2.14 -4.33 -18.68
CA ILE A 486 1.73 -2.94 -18.60
C ILE A 486 0.70 -2.92 -17.48
N ILE A 487 0.98 -2.24 -16.37
CA ILE A 487 -0.09 -1.74 -15.49
C ILE A 487 -0.59 -0.47 -16.15
N PRO A 488 -1.76 -0.48 -16.81
CA PRO A 488 -2.43 0.78 -17.04
C PRO A 488 -2.88 1.28 -15.67
N LEU A 489 -2.10 2.19 -15.07
CA LEU A 489 -2.71 3.14 -14.16
C LEU A 489 -3.69 3.97 -15.01
N PRO A 490 -4.86 4.38 -14.49
CA PRO A 490 -5.84 5.11 -15.29
C PRO A 490 -5.16 6.34 -15.88
N VAL A 491 -5.27 6.52 -17.21
CA VAL A 491 -4.78 7.72 -17.90
C VAL A 491 -5.16 8.97 -17.10
N LYS A 492 -4.18 9.86 -16.93
CA LYS A 492 -4.32 11.05 -16.09
C LYS A 492 -5.25 12.04 -16.77
N LEU A 493 -6.53 11.94 -16.40
CA LEU A 493 -7.59 12.85 -16.78
C LEU A 493 -7.42 14.16 -16.00
N ILE A 494 -7.10 15.24 -16.70
CA ILE A 494 -6.90 16.56 -16.11
C ILE A 494 -8.25 17.26 -15.91
N GLU A 495 -9.12 17.15 -16.91
CA GLU A 495 -10.41 17.82 -16.92
C GLU A 495 -11.45 16.95 -17.61
N PHE A 496 -12.67 16.94 -17.10
CA PHE A 496 -13.85 16.40 -17.76
C PHE A 496 -15.04 17.29 -17.40
N LYS A 497 -15.62 17.96 -18.39
CA LYS A 497 -16.63 18.99 -18.19
C LYS A 497 -17.71 18.95 -19.26
N THR A 498 -18.87 19.51 -18.94
CA THR A 498 -19.95 19.76 -19.87
C THR A 498 -20.18 21.26 -20.05
N THR A 499 -20.43 21.70 -21.28
CA THR A 499 -20.87 23.07 -21.61
C THR A 499 -22.17 23.00 -22.40
N CYS A 500 -23.21 23.71 -21.94
CA CYS A 500 -24.51 23.70 -22.61
C CYS A 500 -24.54 24.76 -23.72
N PHE A 501 -24.99 24.37 -24.92
CA PHE A 501 -25.29 25.26 -26.03
C PHE A 501 -26.79 25.20 -26.37
N LEU A 502 -27.28 26.07 -27.25
CA LEU A 502 -28.71 26.18 -27.59
C LEU A 502 -29.37 24.88 -28.09
N ASN A 503 -28.60 23.96 -28.70
CA ASN A 503 -29.14 22.75 -29.36
C ASN A 503 -28.37 21.46 -29.02
N TYR A 504 -27.37 21.51 -28.14
CA TYR A 504 -26.57 20.35 -27.75
C TYR A 504 -25.79 20.61 -26.45
N THR A 505 -25.39 19.53 -25.78
CA THR A 505 -24.41 19.58 -24.70
C THR A 505 -23.05 19.21 -25.27
N GLU A 506 -22.05 20.08 -25.12
CA GLU A 506 -20.66 19.70 -25.40
C GLU A 506 -20.06 19.01 -24.18
N ILE A 507 -19.46 17.85 -24.38
CA ILE A 507 -18.73 17.10 -23.37
C ILE A 507 -17.27 17.11 -23.78
N ALA A 508 -16.42 17.77 -22.99
CA ALA A 508 -15.00 17.93 -23.27
C ALA A 508 -14.15 17.31 -22.17
N TRP A 509 -13.04 16.68 -22.57
CA TRP A 509 -12.02 16.21 -21.64
C TRP A 509 -10.61 16.54 -22.12
N GLN A 510 -9.71 16.64 -21.15
CA GLN A 510 -8.29 16.78 -21.38
C GLN A 510 -7.55 15.69 -20.60
N THR A 511 -6.62 15.03 -21.27
CA THR A 511 -5.68 14.08 -20.67
C THR A 511 -4.27 14.63 -20.76
N VAL A 512 -3.36 14.04 -19.99
CA VAL A 512 -1.92 14.30 -20.12
C VAL A 512 -1.16 12.98 -20.21
N ASP A 513 -0.12 12.97 -21.04
CA ASP A 513 0.82 11.86 -21.21
C ASP A 513 0.12 10.53 -21.48
N GLU A 514 -0.72 10.52 -22.52
CA GLU A 514 -1.46 9.33 -22.89
C GLU A 514 -0.53 8.22 -23.38
N LYS A 515 -0.70 7.02 -22.82
CA LYS A 515 0.03 5.83 -23.26
C LYS A 515 -0.85 4.59 -23.11
N ASN A 516 -0.79 3.71 -24.10
CA ASN A 516 -1.47 2.41 -24.12
C ASN A 516 -3.01 2.47 -24.00
N MET A 517 -3.61 3.57 -24.46
CA MET A 517 -5.05 3.76 -24.48
C MET A 517 -5.61 3.39 -25.86
N SER A 518 -6.63 2.53 -25.90
CA SER A 518 -7.35 2.24 -27.13
C SER A 518 -8.32 3.38 -27.46
N SER A 519 -9.25 3.69 -26.56
CA SER A 519 -10.28 4.68 -26.81
C SER A 519 -10.93 5.26 -25.55
N PHE A 520 -11.66 6.35 -25.74
CA PHE A 520 -12.50 7.03 -24.78
C PHE A 520 -13.96 6.93 -25.24
N GLY A 521 -14.79 6.15 -24.55
CA GLY A 521 -16.24 6.16 -24.70
C GLY A 521 -16.90 7.20 -23.79
N VAL A 522 -17.87 7.97 -24.27
CA VAL A 522 -18.71 8.79 -23.39
C VAL A 522 -20.04 8.08 -23.18
N GLN A 523 -20.47 8.01 -21.92
CA GLN A 523 -21.76 7.44 -21.54
C GLN A 523 -22.64 8.51 -20.91
N LYS A 524 -23.95 8.43 -21.16
CA LYS A 524 -24.96 9.28 -20.53
C LYS A 524 -26.01 8.49 -19.75
N SER A 525 -26.67 9.14 -18.79
CA SER A 525 -27.67 8.54 -17.91
C SER A 525 -28.67 9.59 -17.38
N GLN A 526 -29.89 9.16 -17.05
CA GLN A 526 -30.90 9.99 -16.34
C GLN A 526 -30.88 9.81 -14.82
N ASP A 527 -30.43 8.65 -14.35
CA ASP A 527 -30.53 8.19 -12.96
C ASP A 527 -29.15 8.00 -12.33
N ALA A 528 -28.07 8.20 -13.10
CA ALA A 528 -26.68 7.88 -12.77
C ALA A 528 -26.40 6.39 -12.48
N ILE A 529 -27.35 5.51 -12.81
CA ILE A 529 -27.30 4.06 -12.56
C ILE A 529 -27.29 3.30 -13.90
N SER A 530 -28.21 3.64 -14.79
CA SER A 530 -28.39 3.04 -16.11
C SER A 530 -27.72 3.90 -17.17
N TRP A 531 -26.77 3.34 -17.91
CA TRP A 531 -25.89 4.10 -18.81
C TRP A 531 -26.07 3.69 -20.27
N ILE A 532 -26.10 4.69 -21.15
CA ILE A 532 -26.17 4.54 -22.61
C ILE A 532 -24.85 5.07 -23.21
N ASP A 533 -24.19 4.26 -24.04
CA ASP A 533 -23.02 4.70 -24.80
C ASP A 533 -23.43 5.71 -25.88
N LEU A 534 -22.79 6.89 -25.87
CA LEU A 534 -23.01 7.93 -26.89
C LEU A 534 -22.11 7.71 -28.10
N THR A 535 -20.80 7.68 -27.86
CA THR A 535 -19.78 7.52 -28.90
C THR A 535 -18.45 7.13 -28.26
N SER A 536 -17.50 6.67 -29.08
CA SER A 536 -16.13 6.40 -28.68
C SER A 536 -15.14 7.09 -29.61
N ILE A 537 -14.15 7.76 -29.03
CA ILE A 537 -13.02 8.39 -29.75
C ILE A 537 -11.75 7.60 -29.47
N THR A 538 -11.01 7.22 -30.50
CA THR A 538 -9.68 6.61 -30.38
C THR A 538 -8.72 7.55 -29.64
N ALA A 539 -7.95 7.02 -28.69
CA ALA A 539 -7.00 7.84 -27.95
C ALA A 539 -5.80 8.22 -28.83
N ILE A 540 -5.30 9.44 -28.66
CA ILE A 540 -4.21 10.03 -29.43
C ILE A 540 -2.86 9.39 -29.05
N ASN A 541 -2.67 8.99 -27.79
CA ASN A 541 -1.44 8.34 -27.28
C ASN A 541 -0.17 9.17 -27.52
N LEU A 542 -0.25 10.49 -27.38
CA LEU A 542 0.90 11.38 -27.44
C LEU A 542 1.28 11.93 -26.06
N PRO A 543 2.59 12.18 -25.81
CA PRO A 543 3.04 12.90 -24.63
C PRO A 543 2.50 14.35 -24.63
N GLY A 544 2.31 14.93 -23.45
CA GLY A 544 1.71 16.26 -23.28
C GLY A 544 0.18 16.26 -23.23
N TYR A 545 -0.43 17.44 -23.42
CA TYR A 545 -1.88 17.63 -23.28
C TYR A 545 -2.61 17.18 -24.55
N ASN A 546 -3.59 16.30 -24.38
CA ASN A 546 -4.50 15.89 -25.46
C ASN A 546 -5.93 16.32 -25.11
N ASN A 547 -6.58 17.00 -26.06
CA ASN A 547 -7.92 17.55 -25.88
C ASN A 547 -8.92 16.81 -26.76
N TYR A 548 -10.09 16.57 -26.20
CA TYR A 548 -11.18 15.88 -26.86
C TYR A 548 -12.50 16.58 -26.56
N SER A 549 -13.41 16.56 -27.52
CA SER A 549 -14.81 16.90 -27.24
C SER A 549 -15.77 16.10 -28.12
N ILE A 550 -16.98 15.93 -27.61
CA ILE A 550 -18.12 15.41 -28.36
C ILE A 550 -19.34 16.29 -28.11
N LYS A 551 -20.32 16.17 -29.01
CA LYS A 551 -21.62 16.85 -28.88
C LYS A 551 -22.71 15.81 -28.65
N ASP A 552 -23.49 15.99 -27.59
CA ASP A 552 -24.72 15.25 -27.35
C ASP A 552 -25.91 16.09 -27.82
N ASN A 553 -26.46 15.71 -28.97
CA ASN A 553 -27.57 16.42 -29.62
C ASN A 553 -28.95 15.99 -29.09
N SER A 554 -29.03 15.14 -28.06
CA SER A 554 -30.32 14.76 -27.45
C SER A 554 -30.88 15.85 -26.53
N PHE A 555 -30.72 17.10 -26.93
CA PHE A 555 -30.86 18.32 -26.12
C PHE A 555 -32.25 18.55 -25.51
N ASN A 556 -33.28 17.81 -25.94
CA ASN A 556 -34.68 18.05 -25.57
C ASN A 556 -35.38 16.88 -24.88
N SER A 557 -34.66 15.80 -24.52
CA SER A 557 -35.31 14.66 -23.88
C SER A 557 -35.32 14.77 -22.36
N TRP A 558 -34.25 15.30 -21.75
CA TRP A 558 -34.02 15.17 -20.30
C TRP A 558 -33.52 16.49 -19.68
N PRO A 559 -34.20 17.05 -18.65
CA PRO A 559 -33.82 18.31 -17.99
C PRO A 559 -32.51 18.23 -17.19
N LEU A 560 -32.06 17.01 -16.90
CA LEU A 560 -30.84 16.69 -16.18
C LEU A 560 -30.23 15.46 -16.83
N VAL A 561 -28.97 15.55 -17.28
CA VAL A 561 -28.25 14.42 -17.86
C VAL A 561 -26.92 14.24 -17.14
N TYR A 562 -26.64 13.02 -16.71
CA TYR A 562 -25.36 12.62 -16.13
C TYR A 562 -24.46 12.08 -17.22
N TYR A 563 -23.18 12.47 -17.21
CA TYR A 563 -22.17 11.97 -18.13
C TYR A 563 -21.00 11.35 -17.38
N ARG A 564 -20.42 10.28 -17.94
CA ARG A 564 -19.14 9.70 -17.49
C ARG A 564 -18.28 9.31 -18.69
N LEU A 565 -16.96 9.38 -18.51
CA LEU A 565 -15.99 8.94 -19.50
C LEU A 565 -15.57 7.49 -19.20
N LYS A 566 -15.86 6.58 -20.11
CA LYS A 566 -15.35 5.21 -20.19
C LYS A 566 -14.00 5.21 -20.89
N ARG A 567 -12.94 4.79 -20.23
CA ARG A 567 -11.57 4.75 -20.73
C ARG A 567 -11.21 3.30 -20.99
N ILE A 568 -10.76 2.98 -22.21
CA ILE A 568 -10.50 1.62 -22.68
C ILE A 568 -9.03 1.50 -23.07
N GLY A 569 -8.27 0.60 -22.44
CA GLY A 569 -6.89 0.26 -22.80
C GLY A 569 -6.79 -0.65 -24.03
N PHE A 570 -5.61 -0.76 -24.66
CA PHE A 570 -5.38 -1.73 -25.75
C PHE A 570 -5.48 -3.20 -25.31
N ASP A 571 -5.38 -3.45 -24.01
CA ASP A 571 -5.60 -4.74 -23.36
C ASP A 571 -7.08 -4.99 -23.00
N ASN A 572 -8.00 -4.16 -23.50
CA ASN A 572 -9.43 -4.13 -23.18
C ASN A 572 -9.77 -3.83 -21.71
N THR A 573 -8.82 -3.33 -20.91
CA THR A 573 -9.14 -2.83 -19.56
C THR A 573 -10.06 -1.62 -19.63
N VAL A 574 -11.05 -1.56 -18.74
CA VAL A 574 -12.04 -0.47 -18.71
C VAL A 574 -11.99 0.25 -17.36
N SER A 575 -11.91 1.57 -17.38
CA SER A 575 -12.06 2.42 -16.18
C SER A 575 -12.98 3.61 -16.46
N TYR A 576 -13.58 4.20 -15.44
CA TYR A 576 -14.51 5.33 -15.61
C TYR A 576 -14.00 6.60 -14.94
N SER A 577 -14.39 7.78 -15.43
CA SER A 577 -14.21 9.06 -14.72
C SER A 577 -15.24 9.21 -13.59
N SER A 578 -15.09 10.27 -12.79
CA SER A 578 -16.21 10.80 -12.01
C SER A 578 -17.37 11.21 -12.93
N ILE A 579 -18.58 11.20 -12.37
CA ILE A 579 -19.80 11.62 -13.07
C ILE A 579 -19.88 13.14 -13.04
N ILE A 580 -20.19 13.75 -14.18
CA ILE A 580 -20.48 15.17 -14.30
C ILE A 580 -21.92 15.38 -14.75
N ILE A 581 -22.46 16.56 -14.49
CA ILE A 581 -23.87 16.87 -14.73
C ILE A 581 -23.97 17.91 -15.85
N GLY A 582 -24.63 17.56 -16.95
CA GLY A 582 -25.12 18.52 -17.92
C GLY A 582 -26.49 19.03 -17.50
N LYS A 583 -26.54 20.26 -16.94
CA LYS A 583 -27.78 20.96 -16.61
C LYS A 583 -28.19 21.84 -17.79
N CYS A 584 -28.79 21.24 -18.81
CA CYS A 584 -29.29 21.98 -19.95
C CYS A 584 -30.82 22.03 -19.87
N LEU A 585 -31.35 23.03 -19.15
CA LEU A 585 -32.79 23.28 -19.10
C LEU A 585 -33.17 24.19 -20.27
N ALA A 586 -33.98 23.66 -21.18
CA ALA A 586 -34.69 24.49 -22.15
C ALA A 586 -35.58 25.49 -21.39
N ASN A 587 -35.30 26.78 -21.55
CA ASN A 587 -36.16 27.93 -21.20
C ASN A 587 -36.08 28.62 -19.82
N SER A 588 -35.02 28.43 -19.03
CA SER A 588 -34.74 29.34 -17.91
C SER A 588 -33.26 29.44 -17.55
N TYR A 589 -32.41 29.74 -18.54
CA TYR A 589 -30.99 29.95 -18.27
C TYR A 589 -30.78 31.33 -17.64
N TYR A 590 -30.69 31.40 -16.31
CA TYR A 590 -30.09 32.55 -15.64
C TYR A 590 -28.58 32.31 -15.54
N ASP A 591 -27.79 33.19 -16.14
CA ASP A 591 -26.33 33.19 -16.10
C ASP A 591 -25.78 34.61 -16.37
N PHE A 592 -24.50 34.81 -16.13
CA PHE A 592 -23.84 36.08 -16.39
C PHE A 592 -22.38 35.91 -16.77
N THR A 593 -21.85 36.74 -17.65
CA THR A 593 -20.41 36.75 -17.96
C THR A 593 -19.71 37.81 -17.13
N VAL A 594 -18.42 37.60 -16.85
CA VAL A 594 -17.60 38.57 -16.16
C VAL A 594 -16.32 38.78 -16.96
N ALA A 595 -16.01 40.03 -17.26
CA ALA A 595 -14.78 40.45 -17.90
C ALA A 595 -14.03 41.43 -17.00
N MET A 596 -12.70 41.39 -17.05
CA MET A 596 -11.84 42.34 -16.34
C MET A 596 -11.39 43.43 -17.31
N ASN A 597 -11.72 44.69 -17.02
CA ASN A 597 -11.40 45.85 -17.86
C ASN A 597 -11.30 47.13 -17.00
N TYR A 598 -10.13 47.39 -16.41
CA TYR A 598 -9.93 48.49 -15.43
C TYR A 598 -10.99 48.50 -14.31
N GLY A 599 -11.40 47.31 -13.88
CA GLY A 599 -12.58 47.04 -13.07
C GLY A 599 -13.19 45.70 -13.48
N MET A 600 -14.37 45.39 -12.95
CA MET A 600 -15.10 44.15 -13.22
C MET A 600 -16.40 44.47 -13.96
N ASP A 601 -16.49 44.05 -15.22
CA ASP A 601 -17.70 44.16 -16.05
C ASP A 601 -18.53 42.88 -15.93
N VAL A 602 -19.74 42.98 -15.40
CA VAL A 602 -20.66 41.85 -15.23
C VAL A 602 -21.84 42.01 -16.17
N HIS A 603 -22.02 41.06 -17.09
CA HIS A 603 -23.12 41.07 -18.06
C HIS A 603 -24.09 39.91 -17.82
N PHE A 604 -25.33 40.23 -17.47
CA PHE A 604 -26.39 39.29 -17.17
C PHE A 604 -27.25 39.00 -18.39
N ASN A 605 -27.54 37.72 -18.63
CA ASN A 605 -28.45 37.31 -19.70
C ASN A 605 -29.95 37.52 -19.37
N ARG A 606 -30.26 37.72 -18.09
CA ARG A 606 -31.55 38.09 -17.52
C ARG A 606 -31.31 38.93 -16.28
N GLN A 607 -32.27 39.77 -15.91
CA GLN A 607 -32.12 40.61 -14.73
C GLN A 607 -32.15 39.78 -13.43
N PRO A 608 -31.09 39.83 -12.60
CA PRO A 608 -31.15 39.29 -11.25
C PRO A 608 -32.01 40.18 -10.36
N ASN A 609 -32.57 39.61 -9.29
CA ASN A 609 -33.19 40.38 -8.22
C ASN A 609 -32.12 41.04 -7.34
N LYS A 610 -30.94 40.40 -7.27
CA LYS A 610 -29.90 40.77 -6.33
C LYS A 610 -28.53 40.26 -6.76
N VAL A 611 -27.47 41.07 -6.62
CA VAL A 611 -26.09 40.64 -6.85
C VAL A 611 -25.19 41.06 -5.71
N ARG A 612 -24.42 40.12 -5.16
CA ARG A 612 -23.48 40.35 -4.06
C ARG A 612 -22.09 39.83 -4.40
N ILE A 613 -21.09 40.46 -3.81
CA ILE A 613 -19.68 40.09 -3.95
C ILE A 613 -19.15 39.63 -2.60
N TYR A 614 -18.40 38.52 -2.61
CA TYR A 614 -17.74 37.97 -1.44
C TYR A 614 -16.25 37.74 -1.73
N ASN A 615 -15.40 37.80 -0.70
CA ASN A 615 -14.03 37.29 -0.82
C ASN A 615 -13.97 35.75 -0.62
N VAL A 616 -12.80 35.15 -0.81
CA VAL A 616 -12.60 33.69 -0.63
C VAL A 616 -12.92 33.15 0.77
N LEU A 617 -12.93 34.01 1.79
CA LEU A 617 -13.30 33.64 3.16
C LEU A 617 -14.82 33.70 3.39
N GLY A 618 -15.60 34.04 2.36
CA GLY A 618 -17.05 34.19 2.44
C GLY A 618 -17.51 35.51 3.08
N GLN A 619 -16.61 36.47 3.29
CA GLN A 619 -16.96 37.79 3.83
C GLN A 619 -17.61 38.63 2.73
N PHE A 620 -18.74 39.26 3.06
CA PHE A 620 -19.46 40.17 2.16
C PHE A 620 -18.63 41.44 1.90
N ILE A 621 -18.52 41.81 0.63
CA ILE A 621 -17.77 43.00 0.17
C ILE A 621 -18.76 44.11 -0.16
N GLU A 622 -19.61 43.88 -1.15
CA GLU A 622 -20.65 44.83 -1.54
C GLU A 622 -21.82 44.15 -2.26
N GLU A 623 -22.87 44.94 -2.47
CA GLU A 623 -24.07 44.58 -3.22
C GLU A 623 -24.27 45.58 -4.34
N ILE A 624 -24.44 45.07 -5.57
CA ILE A 624 -24.59 45.92 -6.76
C ILE A 624 -25.99 46.53 -6.75
N LYS A 625 -26.06 47.85 -6.91
CA LYS A 625 -27.34 48.54 -7.17
C LYS A 625 -27.77 48.27 -8.60
N LEU A 626 -28.88 47.54 -8.75
CA LEU A 626 -29.43 47.18 -10.05
C LEU A 626 -30.40 48.27 -10.55
N ASP A 627 -30.32 48.60 -11.83
CA ASP A 627 -31.08 49.65 -12.53
C ASP A 627 -31.74 49.16 -13.84
N GLN A 628 -31.94 47.84 -13.96
CA GLN A 628 -32.42 47.16 -15.17
C GLN A 628 -31.46 47.17 -16.38
N SER A 629 -30.24 47.66 -16.26
CA SER A 629 -29.18 47.47 -17.26
C SER A 629 -28.72 46.00 -17.33
N PRO A 630 -28.51 45.39 -18.52
CA PRO A 630 -27.98 44.04 -18.61
C PRO A 630 -26.49 43.95 -18.23
N SER A 631 -25.79 45.08 -18.10
CA SER A 631 -24.36 45.11 -17.77
C SER A 631 -24.07 46.10 -16.65
N TYR A 632 -23.16 45.73 -15.76
CA TYR A 632 -22.73 46.52 -14.61
C TYR A 632 -21.21 46.58 -14.55
N HIS A 633 -20.67 47.80 -14.50
CA HIS A 633 -19.26 48.02 -14.24
C HIS A 633 -19.04 48.23 -12.74
N ILE A 634 -18.13 47.45 -12.16
CA ILE A 634 -17.81 47.47 -10.74
C ILE A 634 -16.38 47.96 -10.61
N ASN A 635 -16.22 49.10 -9.94
CA ASN A 635 -14.90 49.64 -9.69
C ASN A 635 -14.22 48.80 -8.61
N THR A 636 -13.28 47.96 -9.03
CA THR A 636 -12.57 47.08 -8.09
C THR A 636 -11.45 47.80 -7.36
N PHE A 637 -11.08 49.05 -7.63
CA PHE A 637 -9.85 49.71 -7.14
C PHE A 637 -9.58 49.58 -5.63
N ASN A 638 -10.62 49.46 -4.80
CA ASN A 638 -10.50 49.29 -3.35
C ASN A 638 -10.47 47.83 -2.89
N TYR A 639 -10.51 46.87 -3.81
CA TYR A 639 -10.44 45.44 -3.55
C TYR A 639 -8.97 45.06 -3.43
N ALA A 640 -8.63 44.26 -2.41
CA ALA A 640 -7.33 43.63 -2.34
C ALA A 640 -7.16 42.64 -3.50
N GLU A 641 -5.92 42.39 -3.93
CA GLU A 641 -5.66 41.34 -4.91
C GLU A 641 -6.05 39.97 -4.35
N GLY A 642 -6.74 39.17 -5.14
CA GLY A 642 -7.24 37.88 -4.70
C GLY A 642 -8.45 37.39 -5.47
N VAL A 643 -8.98 36.26 -5.04
CA VAL A 643 -10.15 35.65 -5.66
C VAL A 643 -11.44 36.14 -4.99
N TYR A 644 -12.39 36.55 -5.80
CA TYR A 644 -13.72 37.01 -5.39
C TYR A 644 -14.79 36.11 -5.98
N ILE A 645 -15.94 36.06 -5.31
CA ILE A 645 -17.12 35.31 -5.74
C ILE A 645 -18.24 36.32 -5.98
N VAL A 646 -18.67 36.44 -7.23
CA VAL A 646 -19.89 37.18 -7.59
C VAL A 646 -21.06 36.22 -7.53
N VAL A 647 -22.10 36.60 -6.80
CA VAL A 647 -23.30 35.78 -6.57
C VAL A 647 -24.52 36.57 -7.03
N ALA A 648 -25.22 36.05 -8.02
CA ALA A 648 -26.44 36.63 -8.58
C ALA A 648 -27.65 35.76 -8.22
N ASP A 649 -28.66 36.37 -7.61
CA ASP A 649 -29.90 35.75 -7.17
C ASP A 649 -31.05 36.23 -8.04
N PHE A 650 -31.76 35.28 -8.63
CA PHE A 650 -32.90 35.48 -9.54
C PHE A 650 -34.24 35.10 -8.89
N GLY A 651 -34.27 34.94 -7.56
CA GLY A 651 -35.43 34.57 -6.75
C GLY A 651 -35.75 33.07 -6.76
N THR A 652 -35.68 32.44 -7.94
CA THR A 652 -35.87 30.98 -8.09
C THR A 652 -34.56 30.20 -8.09
N GLN A 653 -33.43 30.87 -8.36
CA GLN A 653 -32.10 30.28 -8.37
C GLN A 653 -31.01 31.30 -8.05
N THR A 654 -29.87 30.79 -7.60
CA THR A 654 -28.66 31.57 -7.38
C THR A 654 -27.53 31.03 -8.24
N VAL A 655 -26.82 31.90 -8.95
CA VAL A 655 -25.67 31.59 -9.81
C VAL A 655 -24.45 32.30 -9.26
N SER A 656 -23.28 31.66 -9.29
CA SER A 656 -22.04 32.29 -8.83
C SER A 656 -20.87 32.03 -9.77
N LYS A 657 -19.95 33.00 -9.86
CA LYS A 657 -18.71 32.89 -10.62
C LYS A 657 -17.53 33.38 -9.78
N LYS A 658 -16.38 32.69 -9.91
CA LYS A 658 -15.12 33.06 -9.28
C LYS A 658 -14.33 33.96 -10.23
N ILE A 659 -13.73 35.01 -9.69
CA ILE A 659 -12.97 36.01 -10.46
C ILE A 659 -11.68 36.30 -9.71
N LEU A 660 -10.59 36.50 -10.45
CA LEU A 660 -9.32 36.96 -9.90
C LEU A 660 -9.21 38.48 -10.12
N VAL A 661 -9.04 39.24 -9.04
CA VAL A 661 -8.66 40.66 -9.08
C VAL A 661 -7.16 40.74 -8.83
N ASN A 662 -6.43 41.42 -9.71
CA ASN A 662 -4.97 41.56 -9.68
C ASN A 662 -4.59 42.89 -10.36
N TYR A 663 -3.73 43.70 -9.75
CA TYR A 663 -3.25 44.95 -10.33
C TYR A 663 -1.83 44.75 -10.84
N HIS A 664 -1.67 44.75 -12.16
CA HIS A 664 -0.37 44.78 -12.81
C HIS A 664 -0.01 46.19 -13.26
#